data_AF-A0A920H1N9-F1
#
_entry.id   AF-A0A920H1N9-F1
#
_cell.length_a   1.000
_cell.length_b   1.000
_cell.length_c   1.000
_cell.angle_alpha   90.00
_cell.angle_beta   90.00
_cell.angle_gamma   90.00
#
_symmetry.space_group_name_H-M   'P 1'
#
loop_
_entity.id
_entity.type
_entity.pdbx_description
1 polymer ?
#
loop_
_entity_poly.entity_id
_entity_poly.type
_entity_poly.pdbx_seq_one_letter_code
_entity_poly.pdbx_strand_id
1 'polypeptide(L)'
;MKQGLLKKSAYIFTFLIAFALLLSPKEEAKALEIKYDSNMFCVDNAVAPLNNLLDIQTFLSCNGFNPGPIDGLSGSRTNNAIITFQKSVGLTPDGVVGPATKQAMRGYSTVSFTFTGSGWGHGVGLSQYGAKGLTELGASFCSNTSSCTSTEVVDYYFKDTTVKNLSEISLSSPDIATGNNALWVGLARNAKSINLTTLPSSSPPILSICQDGLSDVAGVQVFLTSRGFEPGPVDGAFGDKTSNALKNYQASVGLSQSGSIDTETLNKIKSEASSDGSCESIFGPLKISGGATINVISNGNGCYFNGHPLVNRTTASCNIGISWSDGGRIRVGPREHKHGVLKLRSQNVSSGFHVVLSVNIEKYLYGLAEMPSHWNVKALEAQALVGRSYAVYQYLKQNIPAQSTDLNAGLSTSRQAYCWCHIGSTASSQYYYGYLKEIAGPNWVQAVNNTSGKVITYSGGYTQSSVIQAFYSSSTGGKTNNNAVGFGSATAWPYLQTVDDPWSVDNRVGNPKAAWSYDFSTYQLSKNILCGDIPCFDSITDIYISSVAESGAAIEVTMKGFRNGSSKTVTKSGRNIKSQLGFTSHYFKTSSQSDVSNLSIGPVTVNTSPTTSTNGTSVTSTTGDVAQYATSTAGLNYLSRAGLLNNCTETSSACQAKTMTREEAAAVVTVIGGISLDAPNAYSDDDQSIFQKAINGIPYYGIQVCIGSPFQFQPTETISRDQFACMLVKAITAGSTTNLSGAIDKYSDEGASKWTNEINVLAANDVIPACSSLQDKFCPSRKISIGEVAYIVNQMVSKSLISSDTFNSNPFQEGWSANGSEVEDASATAVSNPNAGNDACVPKDNSGLVINSILDVQQFLSNNGFNPGPIDGQSGPKTKNAVIAFQKESGLLADGIVGNKTKEAMRAYTGCRSTNVCNARDNTGAKLDSVADIQTYLSNNGFNPGIIDGEMGSYTKEAIKAFQRKVGLIPDGVAGNRTKSAMRAYTGC
;
A
#
# COMPACT_ATOMS: atom_id res chain seq x y z
N MET A 1 38.06 47.20 32.40
CA MET A 1 37.24 47.63 33.56
C MET A 1 36.56 48.92 33.16
N LYS A 2 35.27 49.18 33.30
CA LYS A 2 34.12 48.46 33.86
C LYS A 2 32.90 49.21 33.30
N GLN A 3 31.87 48.45 32.93
CA GLN A 3 30.44 48.71 33.16
C GLN A 3 29.82 49.99 32.54
N GLY A 4 28.75 49.93 31.76
CA GLY A 4 27.68 48.94 31.75
C GLY A 4 26.36 49.64 32.06
N LEU A 5 25.54 49.81 31.02
CA LEU A 5 24.08 49.78 30.99
C LEU A 5 23.29 50.13 32.27
N LEU A 6 22.41 51.13 32.15
CA LEU A 6 20.98 51.10 32.55
C LEU A 6 20.29 52.28 31.84
N LYS A 7 19.61 52.02 30.73
CA LYS A 7 18.14 51.82 30.61
C LYS A 7 17.29 53.09 30.79
N LYS A 8 16.61 53.40 29.70
CA LYS A 8 15.21 53.87 29.59
C LYS A 8 14.90 55.30 30.09
N SER A 9 14.96 56.21 29.14
CA SER A 9 14.03 57.34 28.97
C SER A 9 13.92 57.59 27.46
N ALA A 10 13.33 56.69 26.66
CA ALA A 10 11.89 56.54 26.44
C ALA A 10 11.21 57.84 25.92
N TYR A 11 10.91 57.84 24.61
CA TYR A 11 9.61 58.27 24.06
C TYR A 11 9.25 59.76 23.84
N ILE A 12 10.17 60.67 23.45
CA ILE A 12 9.76 62.01 22.92
C ILE A 12 10.45 62.43 21.60
N PHE A 13 11.48 61.73 21.11
CA PHE A 13 12.23 62.18 19.92
C PHE A 13 11.84 61.55 18.57
N THR A 14 10.74 60.79 18.51
CA THR A 14 10.31 60.00 17.34
C THR A 14 9.02 60.52 16.67
N PHE A 15 8.79 61.84 16.61
CA PHE A 15 7.59 62.39 15.93
C PHE A 15 7.76 63.73 15.18
N LEU A 16 8.97 64.27 15.02
CA LEU A 16 9.16 65.59 14.37
C LEU A 16 10.30 65.67 13.33
N ILE A 17 10.76 64.53 12.81
CA ILE A 17 11.63 64.42 11.61
C ILE A 17 10.82 63.82 10.43
N ALA A 18 9.52 64.11 10.41
CA ALA A 18 8.58 63.67 9.38
C ALA A 18 7.76 64.86 8.88
N PHE A 19 8.40 65.88 8.29
CA PHE A 19 7.73 66.77 7.30
C PHE A 19 8.61 67.79 6.55
N ALA A 20 9.95 67.77 6.64
CA ALA A 20 10.80 68.83 6.06
C ALA A 20 12.02 68.33 5.24
N LEU A 21 11.87 67.19 4.54
CA LEU A 21 12.81 66.75 3.48
C LEU A 21 12.10 66.63 2.13
N LEU A 22 11.17 67.56 1.87
CA LEU A 22 10.59 67.84 0.55
C LEU A 22 11.10 69.21 0.11
N LEU A 23 12.10 69.23 -0.79
CA LEU A 23 12.27 70.15 -1.95
C LEU A 23 13.76 70.28 -2.38
N SER A 24 13.99 70.04 -3.68
CA SER A 24 15.14 70.42 -4.56
C SER A 24 16.04 69.26 -5.05
N PRO A 25 16.61 69.32 -6.28
CA PRO A 25 16.12 68.60 -7.46
C PRO A 25 17.04 67.47 -7.95
N LYS A 26 16.50 66.68 -8.89
CA LYS A 26 17.10 65.48 -9.53
C LYS A 26 18.52 65.70 -10.07
N GLU A 27 19.47 64.92 -9.56
CA GLU A 27 20.64 64.48 -10.32
C GLU A 27 20.45 63.01 -10.72
N GLU A 28 20.44 62.75 -12.02
CA GLU A 28 20.46 61.40 -12.57
C GLU A 28 21.80 60.72 -12.24
N ALA A 29 21.77 59.78 -11.30
CA ALA A 29 22.87 58.85 -11.11
C ALA A 29 22.98 57.96 -12.36
N LYS A 30 24.08 58.13 -13.11
CA LYS A 30 24.45 57.28 -14.24
C LYS A 30 24.36 55.81 -13.85
N ALA A 31 23.63 55.03 -14.63
CA ALA A 31 23.62 53.59 -14.54
C ALA A 31 25.06 53.06 -14.62
N LEU A 32 25.42 52.20 -13.66
CA LEU A 32 26.55 51.29 -13.83
C LEU A 32 26.21 50.42 -15.05
N GLU A 33 26.85 50.72 -16.16
CA GLU A 33 26.78 49.90 -17.37
C GLU A 33 27.48 48.56 -17.06
N ILE A 34 26.71 47.60 -16.56
CA ILE A 34 27.14 46.21 -16.52
C ILE A 34 27.14 45.77 -17.98
N LYS A 35 28.34 45.73 -18.58
CA LYS A 35 28.53 45.10 -19.89
C LYS A 35 28.11 43.64 -19.78
N TYR A 36 26.98 43.31 -20.38
CA TYR A 36 26.58 41.94 -20.64
C TYR A 36 27.53 41.37 -21.70
N ASP A 37 28.33 40.38 -21.30
CA ASP A 37 29.02 39.53 -22.26
C ASP A 37 27.96 38.68 -22.97
N SER A 38 27.82 38.86 -24.28
CA SER A 38 26.76 38.29 -25.11
C SER A 38 26.98 36.81 -25.48
N ASN A 39 27.93 36.13 -24.82
CA ASN A 39 28.28 34.75 -25.12
C ASN A 39 28.05 33.84 -23.91
N MET A 40 26.80 33.40 -23.74
CA MET A 40 26.49 32.27 -22.88
C MET A 40 26.99 30.98 -23.55
N PHE A 41 27.98 30.31 -22.95
CA PHE A 41 28.42 28.99 -23.38
C PHE A 41 27.61 27.91 -22.66
N CYS A 42 27.26 26.82 -23.35
CA CYS A 42 26.44 25.74 -22.80
C CYS A 42 27.03 25.02 -21.56
N VAL A 43 28.25 25.39 -21.14
CA VAL A 43 28.96 24.85 -19.97
C VAL A 43 28.52 25.45 -18.63
N ASP A 44 27.74 26.54 -18.60
CA ASP A 44 27.32 27.25 -17.36
C ASP A 44 25.87 26.95 -16.90
N ASN A 45 25.25 25.88 -17.44
CA ASN A 45 23.82 25.59 -17.30
C ASN A 45 23.26 25.54 -15.86
N ALA A 46 24.05 25.15 -14.84
CA ALA A 46 23.59 25.03 -13.45
C ALA A 46 23.38 26.39 -12.74
N VAL A 47 23.90 27.48 -13.30
CA VAL A 47 23.87 28.85 -12.73
C VAL A 47 23.27 29.87 -13.69
N ALA A 48 22.71 29.43 -14.83
CA ALA A 48 22.15 30.31 -15.86
C ALA A 48 21.06 31.24 -15.28
N PRO A 49 21.20 32.57 -15.42
CA PRO A 49 20.16 33.50 -15.00
C PRO A 49 18.96 33.35 -15.93
N LEU A 50 17.89 32.64 -15.52
CA LEU A 50 16.64 32.50 -16.31
C LEU A 50 15.74 33.75 -16.20
N ASN A 51 16.34 34.92 -16.38
CA ASN A 51 15.74 36.20 -16.01
C ASN A 51 14.89 36.77 -17.15
N ASN A 52 15.29 36.54 -18.40
CA ASN A 52 14.58 37.01 -19.59
C ASN A 52 14.37 35.87 -20.61
N LEU A 53 13.67 36.17 -21.71
CA LEU A 53 13.34 35.18 -22.74
C LEU A 53 14.54 34.73 -23.57
N LEU A 54 15.53 35.60 -23.74
CA LEU A 54 16.80 35.26 -24.40
C LEU A 54 17.52 34.16 -23.61
N ASP A 55 17.60 34.29 -22.28
CA ASP A 55 18.20 33.29 -21.39
C ASP A 55 17.48 31.93 -21.51
N ILE A 56 16.14 31.96 -21.60
CA ILE A 56 15.29 30.77 -21.76
C ILE A 56 15.55 30.09 -23.12
N GLN A 57 15.60 30.86 -24.21
CA GLN A 57 15.89 30.33 -25.55
C GLN A 57 17.29 29.72 -25.59
N THR A 58 18.30 30.38 -25.02
CA THR A 58 19.66 29.84 -24.98
C THR A 58 19.71 28.54 -24.17
N PHE A 59 19.02 28.49 -23.01
CA PHE A 59 18.89 27.25 -22.22
C PHE A 59 18.28 26.13 -23.07
N LEU A 60 17.15 26.39 -23.74
CA LEU A 60 16.46 25.41 -24.56
C LEU A 60 17.37 24.89 -25.67
N SER A 61 18.03 25.79 -26.41
CA SER A 61 18.94 25.44 -27.51
C SER A 61 20.14 24.62 -27.02
N CYS A 62 20.75 24.99 -25.90
CA CYS A 62 21.89 24.26 -25.33
C CYS A 62 21.52 22.85 -24.87
N ASN A 63 20.24 22.60 -24.60
CA ASN A 63 19.72 21.31 -24.13
C ASN A 63 18.95 20.55 -25.23
N GLY A 64 19.15 20.91 -26.50
CA GLY A 64 18.61 20.18 -27.65
C GLY A 64 17.12 20.44 -27.94
N PHE A 65 16.47 21.35 -27.22
CA PHE A 65 15.15 21.85 -27.56
C PHE A 65 15.33 22.99 -28.56
N ASN A 66 14.58 23.00 -29.66
CA ASN A 66 14.76 24.00 -30.72
C ASN A 66 13.81 25.19 -30.53
N PRO A 67 14.22 26.30 -29.87
CA PRO A 67 13.36 27.46 -29.69
C PRO A 67 13.20 28.32 -30.96
N GLY A 68 13.91 27.99 -32.05
CA GLY A 68 14.12 28.91 -33.17
C GLY A 68 15.36 29.80 -32.95
N PRO A 69 15.45 30.96 -33.61
CA PRO A 69 16.49 31.95 -33.34
C PRO A 69 16.55 32.35 -31.85
N ILE A 70 17.76 32.56 -31.33
CA ILE A 70 17.97 33.10 -29.98
C ILE A 70 17.97 34.62 -30.09
N ASP A 71 16.78 35.21 -30.07
CA ASP A 71 16.53 36.62 -30.38
C ASP A 71 15.79 37.38 -29.25
N GLY A 72 15.41 36.67 -28.18
CA GLY A 72 14.65 37.22 -27.06
C GLY A 72 13.17 37.46 -27.37
N LEU A 73 12.66 36.98 -28.52
CA LEU A 73 11.28 37.16 -28.96
C LEU A 73 10.46 35.88 -28.80
N SER A 74 9.22 36.03 -28.35
CA SER A 74 8.32 34.89 -28.18
C SER A 74 7.71 34.47 -29.52
N GLY A 75 7.88 33.20 -29.90
CA GLY A 75 7.31 32.64 -31.13
C GLY A 75 6.80 31.21 -30.95
N SER A 76 6.10 30.67 -31.96
CA SER A 76 5.53 29.31 -31.93
C SER A 76 6.58 28.23 -31.69
N ARG A 77 7.80 28.40 -32.22
CA ARG A 77 8.94 27.50 -31.98
C ARG A 77 9.44 27.57 -30.54
N THR A 78 9.56 28.77 -29.97
CA THR A 78 9.94 28.95 -28.56
C THR A 78 8.88 28.35 -27.62
N ASN A 79 7.60 28.60 -27.87
CA ASN A 79 6.51 28.01 -27.09
C ASN A 79 6.48 26.48 -27.20
N ASN A 80 6.66 25.92 -28.41
CA ASN A 80 6.75 24.48 -28.61
C ASN A 80 7.99 23.89 -27.93
N ALA A 81 9.13 24.59 -27.94
CA ALA A 81 10.33 24.16 -27.22
C ALA A 81 10.12 24.16 -25.70
N ILE A 82 9.42 25.15 -25.14
CA ILE A 82 9.04 25.19 -23.72
C ILE A 82 8.08 24.04 -23.39
N ILE A 83 7.05 23.81 -24.21
CA ILE A 83 6.11 22.68 -24.07
C ILE A 83 6.86 21.35 -24.12
N THR A 84 7.78 21.19 -25.06
CA THR A 84 8.57 19.97 -25.23
C THR A 84 9.49 19.75 -24.03
N PHE A 85 10.13 20.82 -23.55
CA PHE A 85 10.91 20.79 -22.31
C PHE A 85 10.05 20.38 -21.12
N GLN A 86 8.90 21.02 -20.90
CA GLN A 86 7.98 20.71 -19.80
C GLN A 86 7.53 19.24 -19.83
N LYS A 87 7.17 18.72 -21.02
CA LYS A 87 6.86 17.29 -21.21
C LYS A 87 8.04 16.39 -20.81
N SER A 88 9.27 16.77 -21.20
CA SER A 88 10.47 15.97 -20.92
C SER A 88 10.81 15.84 -19.42
N VAL A 89 10.36 16.79 -18.60
CA VAL A 89 10.60 16.81 -17.15
C VAL A 89 9.33 16.51 -16.32
N GLY A 90 8.24 16.10 -16.97
CA GLY A 90 6.98 15.74 -16.30
C GLY A 90 6.18 16.92 -15.73
N LEU A 91 6.38 18.14 -16.23
CA LEU A 91 5.57 19.31 -15.87
C LEU A 91 4.34 19.45 -16.78
N THR A 92 3.34 20.19 -16.30
CA THR A 92 2.20 20.61 -17.13
C THR A 92 2.71 21.35 -18.38
N PRO A 93 2.40 20.88 -19.60
CA PRO A 93 2.98 21.40 -20.83
C PRO A 93 2.19 22.60 -21.36
N ASP A 94 2.15 23.67 -20.57
CA ASP A 94 1.37 24.89 -20.84
C ASP A 94 2.11 25.93 -21.68
N GLY A 95 3.40 25.72 -21.97
CA GLY A 95 4.26 26.66 -22.69
C GLY A 95 4.65 27.90 -21.88
N VAL A 96 4.31 27.94 -20.59
CA VAL A 96 4.58 29.08 -19.70
C VAL A 96 5.81 28.80 -18.83
N VAL A 97 6.80 29.68 -18.91
CA VAL A 97 8.01 29.60 -18.08
C VAL A 97 7.77 30.21 -16.69
N GLY A 98 6.92 29.54 -15.91
CA GLY A 98 6.65 29.86 -14.51
C GLY A 98 7.76 29.38 -13.55
N PRO A 99 7.61 29.62 -12.24
CA PRO A 99 8.61 29.23 -11.23
C PRO A 99 8.98 27.74 -11.28
N ALA A 100 8.01 26.85 -11.50
CA ALA A 100 8.25 25.41 -11.64
C ALA A 100 9.09 25.07 -12.88
N THR A 101 8.75 25.65 -14.04
CA THR A 101 9.52 25.50 -15.28
C THR A 101 10.94 26.05 -15.10
N LYS A 102 11.11 27.23 -14.50
CA LYS A 102 12.44 27.80 -14.22
C LYS A 102 13.25 26.93 -13.27
N GLN A 103 12.62 26.37 -12.25
CA GLN A 103 13.28 25.45 -11.33
C GLN A 103 13.70 24.15 -12.02
N ALA A 104 12.84 23.61 -12.88
CA ALA A 104 13.17 22.44 -13.68
C ALA A 104 14.34 22.73 -14.64
N MET A 105 14.35 23.90 -15.28
CA MET A 105 15.46 24.32 -16.15
C MET A 105 16.78 24.42 -15.36
N ARG A 106 16.76 24.98 -14.15
CA ARG A 106 17.95 25.04 -13.27
C ARG A 106 18.47 23.67 -12.83
N GLY A 107 17.56 22.71 -12.67
CA GLY A 107 17.86 21.33 -12.28
C GLY A 107 18.06 20.37 -13.44
N TYR A 108 17.94 20.84 -14.68
CA TYR A 108 17.97 19.98 -15.87
C TYR A 108 19.41 19.62 -16.24
N SER A 109 19.61 18.33 -16.47
CA SER A 109 20.82 17.79 -17.08
C SER A 109 20.42 16.65 -18.00
N THR A 110 21.14 16.47 -19.10
CA THR A 110 21.07 15.27 -19.93
C THR A 110 21.65 14.05 -19.21
N VAL A 111 22.38 14.27 -18.11
CA VAL A 111 22.88 13.21 -17.23
C VAL A 111 21.70 12.63 -16.42
N SER A 112 21.49 11.33 -16.57
CA SER A 112 20.65 10.52 -15.71
C SER A 112 21.51 9.60 -14.84
N PHE A 113 20.98 9.24 -13.67
CA PHE A 113 21.58 8.23 -12.82
C PHE A 113 20.69 6.99 -12.81
N THR A 114 21.25 5.87 -13.24
CA THR A 114 20.63 4.56 -13.13
C THR A 114 20.96 3.99 -11.76
N PHE A 115 19.92 3.68 -11.00
CA PHE A 115 20.01 2.93 -9.76
C PHE A 115 19.68 1.49 -10.06
N THR A 116 20.61 0.59 -9.79
CA THR A 116 20.38 -0.85 -9.87
C THR A 116 20.47 -1.42 -8.47
N GLY A 117 19.56 -2.33 -8.13
CA GLY A 117 19.58 -2.96 -6.80
C GLY A 117 18.90 -4.31 -6.77
N SER A 118 18.81 -4.86 -5.57
CA SER A 118 18.25 -6.19 -5.29
C SER A 118 17.52 -6.19 -3.95
N GLY A 119 16.78 -7.25 -3.66
CA GLY A 119 16.10 -7.43 -2.38
C GLY A 119 14.84 -6.58 -2.17
N TRP A 120 14.14 -6.91 -1.08
CA TRP A 120 12.94 -6.21 -0.61
C TRP A 120 12.84 -6.29 0.90
N GLY A 121 12.81 -5.13 1.55
CA GLY A 121 12.74 -5.00 3.00
C GLY A 121 14.01 -4.43 3.61
N HIS A 122 14.27 -4.80 4.87
CA HIS A 122 15.43 -4.33 5.64
C HIS A 122 16.59 -5.33 5.67
N GLY A 123 16.37 -6.58 5.25
CA GLY A 123 17.42 -7.60 5.15
C GLY A 123 17.88 -8.23 6.46
N VAL A 124 17.21 -7.98 7.59
CA VAL A 124 17.65 -8.45 8.92
C VAL A 124 16.93 -9.73 9.31
N GLY A 125 17.67 -10.73 9.78
CA GLY A 125 17.12 -12.03 10.17
C GLY A 125 16.74 -12.90 8.97
N LEU A 126 15.62 -13.61 9.07
CA LEU A 126 15.20 -14.59 8.06
C LEU A 126 14.89 -13.90 6.71
N SER A 127 15.51 -14.39 5.64
CA SER A 127 15.11 -14.09 4.26
C SER A 127 14.02 -15.04 3.81
N GLN A 128 12.84 -14.56 3.42
CA GLN A 128 11.74 -15.45 3.00
C GLN A 128 12.09 -16.21 1.72
N TYR A 129 12.60 -15.51 0.70
CA TYR A 129 13.10 -16.15 -0.53
C TYR A 129 14.36 -16.97 -0.29
N GLY A 130 15.25 -16.53 0.61
CA GLY A 130 16.41 -17.32 0.99
C GLY A 130 16.05 -18.63 1.68
N ALA A 131 15.07 -18.61 2.59
CA ALA A 131 14.51 -19.80 3.23
C ALA A 131 13.85 -20.74 2.22
N LYS A 132 13.09 -20.19 1.25
CA LYS A 132 12.54 -20.97 0.13
C LYS A 132 13.65 -21.71 -0.60
N GLY A 133 14.71 -21.00 -1.03
CA GLY A 133 15.82 -21.61 -1.76
C GLY A 133 16.61 -22.63 -0.94
N LEU A 134 16.88 -22.38 0.34
CA LEU A 134 17.51 -23.39 1.22
C LEU A 134 16.68 -24.68 1.31
N THR A 135 15.35 -24.57 1.38
CA THR A 135 14.48 -25.75 1.52
C THR A 135 14.19 -26.47 0.20
N GLU A 136 14.33 -25.78 -0.94
CA GLU A 136 14.06 -26.33 -2.27
C GLU A 136 15.32 -26.77 -3.02
N LEU A 137 16.47 -26.15 -2.75
CA LEU A 137 17.75 -26.40 -3.43
C LEU A 137 18.80 -27.02 -2.51
N GLY A 138 18.65 -26.87 -1.18
CA GLY A 138 19.61 -27.35 -0.20
C GLY A 138 20.88 -26.50 -0.08
N ALA A 139 21.75 -26.94 0.81
CA ALA A 139 23.08 -26.36 1.05
C ALA A 139 24.00 -27.42 1.65
N SER A 140 25.32 -27.23 1.54
CA SER A 140 26.32 -28.17 2.05
C SER A 140 26.29 -28.34 3.58
N PHE A 141 25.80 -27.35 4.31
CA PHE A 141 25.66 -27.43 5.77
C PHE A 141 24.39 -28.15 6.22
N CYS A 142 23.46 -28.43 5.29
CA CYS A 142 22.22 -29.12 5.61
C CYS A 142 22.48 -30.63 5.66
N SER A 143 21.89 -31.29 6.65
CA SER A 143 21.96 -32.74 6.85
C SER A 143 21.52 -33.52 5.61
N ASN A 144 20.56 -32.98 4.85
CA ASN A 144 20.30 -33.34 3.46
C ASN A 144 20.77 -32.19 2.55
N THR A 145 21.84 -32.42 1.79
CA THR A 145 22.44 -31.39 0.93
C THR A 145 21.51 -30.89 -0.18
N SER A 146 20.41 -31.59 -0.45
CA SER A 146 19.40 -31.22 -1.44
C SER A 146 18.19 -30.49 -0.84
N SER A 147 18.08 -30.40 0.50
CA SER A 147 16.98 -29.68 1.17
C SER A 147 17.28 -29.45 2.64
N CYS A 148 17.15 -28.22 3.10
CA CYS A 148 17.31 -27.88 4.52
C CYS A 148 16.00 -28.03 5.30
N THR A 149 16.11 -28.48 6.55
CA THR A 149 15.02 -28.47 7.53
C THR A 149 14.74 -27.06 8.04
N SER A 150 13.57 -26.86 8.65
CA SER A 150 13.18 -25.56 9.20
C SER A 150 14.09 -25.08 10.34
N THR A 151 14.62 -26.00 11.16
CA THR A 151 15.59 -25.68 12.22
C THR A 151 16.94 -25.27 11.63
N GLU A 152 17.46 -26.00 10.62
CA GLU A 152 18.73 -25.62 9.96
C GLU A 152 18.63 -24.25 9.29
N VAL A 153 17.48 -23.93 8.68
CA VAL A 153 17.21 -22.59 8.14
C VAL A 153 17.27 -21.54 9.25
N VAL A 154 16.59 -21.77 10.38
CA VAL A 154 16.59 -20.83 11.52
C VAL A 154 18.00 -20.65 12.09
N ASP A 155 18.72 -21.74 12.36
CA ASP A 155 20.09 -21.70 12.92
C ASP A 155 21.06 -20.99 11.95
N TYR A 156 20.82 -21.09 10.64
CA TYR A 156 21.59 -20.38 9.64
C TYR A 156 21.42 -18.85 9.74
N TYR A 157 20.17 -18.38 9.82
CA TYR A 157 19.85 -16.94 9.86
C TYR A 157 20.00 -16.30 11.25
N PHE A 158 19.90 -17.08 12.33
CA PHE A 158 20.00 -16.62 13.71
C PHE A 158 21.16 -17.31 14.43
N LYS A 159 22.31 -16.64 14.47
CA LYS A 159 23.55 -17.23 14.99
C LYS A 159 23.48 -17.53 16.48
N ASP A 160 24.10 -18.65 16.86
CA ASP A 160 24.22 -19.12 18.24
C ASP A 160 22.87 -19.27 18.98
N THR A 161 21.79 -19.50 18.22
CA THR A 161 20.46 -19.72 18.77
C THR A 161 20.10 -21.20 18.87
N THR A 162 19.00 -21.50 19.55
CA THR A 162 18.45 -22.86 19.64
C THR A 162 16.94 -22.80 19.64
N VAL A 163 16.30 -23.72 18.93
CA VAL A 163 14.85 -23.91 18.97
C VAL A 163 14.48 -24.74 20.20
N LYS A 164 13.61 -24.20 21.07
CA LYS A 164 13.12 -24.88 22.29
C LYS A 164 11.60 -24.83 22.37
N ASN A 165 11.00 -25.77 23.09
CA ASN A 165 9.58 -25.64 23.43
C ASN A 165 9.39 -24.57 24.50
N LEU A 166 8.30 -23.81 24.41
CA LEU A 166 7.92 -22.81 25.42
C LEU A 166 7.81 -23.42 26.83
N SER A 167 7.40 -24.69 26.93
CA SER A 167 7.32 -25.43 28.19
C SER A 167 8.67 -25.73 28.84
N GLU A 168 9.77 -25.63 28.09
CA GLU A 168 11.14 -25.88 28.57
C GLU A 168 11.83 -24.59 29.04
N ILE A 169 11.16 -23.44 28.92
CA ILE A 169 11.72 -22.12 29.20
C ILE A 169 11.02 -21.51 30.41
N SER A 170 11.78 -20.92 31.33
CA SER A 170 11.22 -20.14 32.43
C SER A 170 10.74 -18.78 31.93
N LEU A 171 9.45 -18.68 31.62
CA LEU A 171 8.82 -17.45 31.14
C LEU A 171 8.43 -16.51 32.28
N SER A 172 8.67 -15.21 32.13
CA SER A 172 8.14 -14.19 33.05
C SER A 172 6.61 -14.13 33.08
N SER A 173 5.96 -14.63 32.02
CA SER A 173 4.51 -14.81 31.95
C SER A 173 4.17 -16.10 31.19
N PRO A 174 3.85 -17.20 31.89
CA PRO A 174 3.64 -18.51 31.28
C PRO A 174 2.32 -18.62 30.50
N ASP A 175 1.36 -17.71 30.70
CA ASP A 175 0.04 -17.75 30.09
C ASP A 175 0.08 -17.79 28.55
N ILE A 176 1.09 -17.19 27.93
CA ILE A 176 1.28 -17.22 26.46
C ILE A 176 1.53 -18.62 25.90
N ALA A 177 2.04 -19.54 26.73
CA ALA A 177 2.26 -20.93 26.38
C ALA A 177 1.02 -21.81 26.60
N THR A 178 -0.10 -21.23 27.07
CA THR A 178 -1.34 -21.96 27.39
C THR A 178 -2.45 -21.73 26.35
N GLY A 179 -3.59 -22.38 26.54
CA GLY A 179 -4.80 -22.16 25.76
C GLY A 179 -5.54 -20.84 26.04
N ASN A 180 -5.08 -20.02 27.02
CA ASN A 180 -5.87 -18.94 27.64
C ASN A 180 -6.00 -17.64 26.81
N ASN A 181 -5.88 -17.70 25.48
CA ASN A 181 -6.01 -16.53 24.59
C ASN A 181 -5.18 -15.28 25.04
N ALA A 182 -4.02 -15.50 25.65
CA ALA A 182 -3.24 -14.45 26.32
C ALA A 182 -2.70 -13.37 25.36
N LEU A 183 -2.54 -13.65 24.07
CA LEU A 183 -2.03 -12.67 23.10
C LEU A 183 -3.15 -11.73 22.67
N TRP A 184 -2.92 -10.41 22.82
CA TRP A 184 -3.88 -9.38 22.43
C TRP A 184 -3.38 -8.65 21.18
N VAL A 185 -4.14 -8.76 20.09
CA VAL A 185 -3.82 -8.26 18.75
C VAL A 185 -4.67 -7.03 18.43
N GLY A 186 -4.05 -5.86 18.24
CA GLY A 186 -4.75 -4.62 17.94
C GLY A 186 -5.27 -4.59 16.50
N LEU A 187 -6.59 -4.55 16.32
CA LEU A 187 -7.27 -4.55 15.02
C LEU A 187 -7.64 -3.14 14.54
N ALA A 188 -8.06 -2.26 15.46
CA ALA A 188 -8.37 -0.86 15.17
C ALA A 188 -8.10 0.01 16.41
N ARG A 189 -7.79 1.29 16.17
CA ARG A 189 -7.51 2.26 17.22
C ARG A 189 -8.49 3.42 17.20
N ASN A 190 -8.88 3.91 18.38
CA ASN A 190 -9.76 5.06 18.55
C ASN A 190 -11.05 4.99 17.68
N ALA A 191 -11.61 3.79 17.54
CA ALA A 191 -12.81 3.56 16.75
C ALA A 191 -14.02 4.18 17.46
N LYS A 192 -14.83 4.94 16.73
CA LYS A 192 -16.11 5.46 17.24
C LYS A 192 -17.25 4.47 17.03
N SER A 193 -17.13 3.62 16.03
CA SER A 193 -18.05 2.52 15.79
C SER A 193 -17.33 1.35 15.14
N ILE A 194 -17.86 0.15 15.34
CA ILE A 194 -17.50 -1.05 14.59
C ILE A 194 -18.75 -1.84 14.21
N ASN A 195 -18.69 -2.45 13.03
CA ASN A 195 -19.72 -3.38 12.57
C ASN A 195 -19.19 -4.80 12.71
N LEU A 196 -20.00 -5.65 13.32
CA LEU A 196 -19.73 -7.05 13.58
C LEU A 196 -20.76 -7.87 12.83
N THR A 197 -20.34 -8.67 11.87
CA THR A 197 -21.24 -9.54 11.12
C THR A 197 -20.89 -10.99 11.40
N THR A 198 -21.82 -11.76 11.94
CA THR A 198 -21.69 -13.22 11.95
C THR A 198 -21.81 -13.73 10.52
N LEU A 199 -20.90 -14.60 10.11
CA LEU A 199 -20.96 -15.17 8.76
C LEU A 199 -21.71 -16.51 8.78
N PRO A 200 -22.49 -16.81 7.72
CA PRO A 200 -23.25 -18.05 7.65
C PRO A 200 -22.32 -19.25 7.72
N SER A 201 -22.69 -20.18 8.61
CA SER A 201 -22.23 -21.56 8.68
C SER A 201 -23.49 -22.45 8.62
N SER A 202 -23.36 -23.77 8.47
CA SER A 202 -24.51 -24.69 8.55
C SER A 202 -25.31 -24.56 9.86
N SER A 203 -24.76 -23.89 10.86
CA SER A 203 -25.48 -23.34 12.02
C SER A 203 -24.97 -21.93 12.34
N PRO A 204 -25.80 -20.87 12.27
CA PRO A 204 -25.38 -19.50 12.60
C PRO A 204 -24.81 -19.44 14.02
N PRO A 205 -23.65 -18.79 14.23
CA PRO A 205 -23.04 -18.81 15.55
C PRO A 205 -23.83 -17.98 16.55
N ILE A 206 -23.82 -18.44 17.81
CA ILE A 206 -24.36 -17.67 18.93
C ILE A 206 -23.30 -16.66 19.35
N LEU A 207 -23.62 -15.36 19.26
CA LEU A 207 -22.79 -14.29 19.80
C LEU A 207 -23.08 -14.12 21.29
N SER A 208 -22.02 -14.05 22.10
CA SER A 208 -22.11 -13.77 23.53
C SER A 208 -21.43 -12.43 23.81
N ILE A 209 -22.20 -11.45 24.29
CA ILE A 209 -21.76 -10.06 24.48
C ILE A 209 -21.77 -9.69 25.96
N CYS A 210 -20.58 -9.47 26.52
CA CYS A 210 -20.33 -9.04 27.88
C CYS A 210 -20.04 -7.54 27.91
N GLN A 211 -20.96 -6.71 28.38
CA GLN A 211 -20.77 -5.26 28.52
C GLN A 211 -20.68 -4.87 29.99
N ASP A 212 -19.60 -4.21 30.37
CA ASP A 212 -19.39 -3.64 31.70
C ASP A 212 -20.30 -2.43 31.97
N GLY A 213 -20.57 -2.14 33.24
CA GLY A 213 -21.25 -0.91 33.68
C GLY A 213 -22.74 -0.82 33.34
N LEU A 214 -23.44 -1.93 33.14
CA LEU A 214 -24.91 -1.96 33.02
C LEU A 214 -25.57 -1.60 34.36
N SER A 215 -26.69 -0.87 34.32
CA SER A 215 -27.56 -0.68 35.50
C SER A 215 -28.21 -1.99 35.91
N ASP A 216 -28.66 -2.11 37.17
CA ASP A 216 -29.32 -3.34 37.64
C ASP A 216 -30.51 -3.73 36.76
N VAL A 217 -31.35 -2.77 36.34
CA VAL A 217 -32.49 -3.04 35.45
C VAL A 217 -32.03 -3.56 34.09
N ALA A 218 -31.09 -2.88 33.44
CA ALA A 218 -30.60 -3.29 32.12
C ALA A 218 -29.86 -4.64 32.19
N GLY A 219 -29.07 -4.86 33.25
CA GLY A 219 -28.38 -6.12 33.52
C GLY A 219 -29.34 -7.29 33.73
N VAL A 220 -30.40 -7.08 34.52
CA VAL A 220 -31.47 -8.08 34.72
C VAL A 220 -32.20 -8.36 33.41
N GLN A 221 -32.54 -7.33 32.62
CA GLN A 221 -33.13 -7.52 31.28
C GLN A 221 -32.21 -8.36 30.38
N VAL A 222 -30.90 -8.07 30.33
CA VAL A 222 -29.91 -8.89 29.60
C VAL A 222 -29.94 -10.35 30.06
N PHE A 223 -29.86 -10.57 31.36
CA PHE A 223 -29.85 -11.91 31.94
C PHE A 223 -31.10 -12.69 31.57
N LEU A 224 -32.28 -12.10 31.80
CA LEU A 224 -33.58 -12.71 31.49
C LEU A 224 -33.70 -13.07 30.02
N THR A 225 -33.37 -12.15 29.11
CA THR A 225 -33.35 -12.41 27.67
C THR A 225 -32.40 -13.56 27.32
N SER A 226 -31.20 -13.62 27.92
CA SER A 226 -30.24 -14.70 27.67
C SER A 226 -30.71 -16.09 28.12
N ARG A 227 -31.69 -16.13 29.04
CA ARG A 227 -32.32 -17.34 29.57
C ARG A 227 -33.69 -17.66 28.92
N GLY A 228 -34.08 -16.90 27.89
CA GLY A 228 -35.33 -17.11 27.15
C GLY A 228 -36.59 -16.55 27.82
N PHE A 229 -36.44 -15.70 28.82
CA PHE A 229 -37.55 -14.89 29.33
C PHE A 229 -37.69 -13.61 28.47
N GLU A 230 -38.89 -13.05 28.44
CA GLU A 230 -39.25 -11.91 27.57
C GLU A 230 -39.46 -10.62 28.37
N PRO A 231 -38.40 -9.97 28.88
CA PRO A 231 -38.52 -8.77 29.72
C PRO A 231 -38.88 -7.49 28.92
N GLY A 232 -38.97 -7.59 27.59
CA GLY A 232 -39.04 -6.44 26.68
C GLY A 232 -37.65 -6.01 26.17
N PRO A 233 -37.53 -4.82 25.55
CA PRO A 233 -36.25 -4.26 25.14
C PRO A 233 -35.28 -4.09 26.33
N VAL A 234 -33.99 -4.20 26.07
CA VAL A 234 -32.92 -4.00 27.08
C VAL A 234 -32.60 -2.50 27.20
N ASP A 235 -33.59 -1.71 27.58
CA ASP A 235 -33.53 -0.25 27.63
C ASP A 235 -33.20 0.32 29.02
N GLY A 236 -33.19 -0.53 30.06
CA GLY A 236 -32.97 -0.13 31.45
C GLY A 236 -34.20 0.50 32.11
N ALA A 237 -35.36 0.48 31.45
CA ALA A 237 -36.63 0.95 32.00
C ALA A 237 -37.38 -0.21 32.67
N PHE A 238 -37.75 -0.04 33.94
CA PHE A 238 -38.48 -1.07 34.66
C PHE A 238 -39.99 -0.95 34.40
N GLY A 239 -40.52 -1.83 33.54
CA GLY A 239 -41.95 -1.86 33.18
C GLY A 239 -42.61 -3.22 33.41
N ASP A 240 -43.90 -3.31 33.08
CA ASP A 240 -44.72 -4.50 33.31
C ASP A 240 -44.16 -5.77 32.67
N LYS A 241 -43.56 -5.67 31.47
CA LYS A 241 -42.90 -6.81 30.81
C LYS A 241 -41.72 -7.32 31.61
N THR A 242 -40.86 -6.42 32.10
CA THR A 242 -39.70 -6.77 32.93
C THR A 242 -40.15 -7.35 34.27
N SER A 243 -41.17 -6.75 34.91
CA SER A 243 -41.77 -7.27 36.14
C SER A 243 -42.35 -8.68 35.96
N ASN A 244 -43.11 -8.92 34.88
CA ASN A 244 -43.69 -10.23 34.59
C ASN A 244 -42.64 -11.29 34.24
N ALA A 245 -41.61 -10.93 33.46
CA ALA A 245 -40.48 -11.82 33.18
C ALA A 245 -39.73 -12.19 34.47
N LEU A 246 -39.55 -11.24 35.38
CA LEU A 246 -38.98 -11.49 36.71
C LEU A 246 -39.83 -12.45 37.54
N LYS A 247 -41.16 -12.29 37.58
CA LYS A 247 -42.05 -13.24 38.27
C LYS A 247 -41.89 -14.66 37.75
N ASN A 248 -41.85 -14.81 36.42
CA ASN A 248 -41.66 -16.10 35.78
C ASN A 248 -40.30 -16.71 36.11
N TYR A 249 -39.24 -15.89 36.09
CA TYR A 249 -37.90 -16.33 36.50
C TYR A 249 -37.88 -16.73 37.97
N GLN A 250 -38.34 -15.88 38.87
CA GLN A 250 -38.41 -16.15 40.31
C GLN A 250 -39.16 -17.46 40.58
N ALA A 251 -40.32 -17.67 39.94
CA ALA A 251 -41.06 -18.92 40.01
C ALA A 251 -40.22 -20.12 39.56
N SER A 252 -39.49 -19.99 38.45
CA SER A 252 -38.66 -21.05 37.89
C SER A 252 -37.49 -21.48 38.78
N VAL A 253 -37.00 -20.57 39.64
CA VAL A 253 -35.88 -20.83 40.56
C VAL A 253 -36.32 -20.98 42.03
N GLY A 254 -37.62 -21.04 42.29
CA GLY A 254 -38.18 -21.26 43.63
C GLY A 254 -38.13 -20.05 44.57
N LEU A 255 -38.02 -18.84 44.02
CA LEU A 255 -38.05 -17.57 44.78
C LEU A 255 -39.47 -17.01 44.90
N SER A 256 -39.66 -16.07 45.85
CA SER A 256 -40.90 -15.31 45.97
C SER A 256 -41.13 -14.47 44.72
N GLN A 257 -42.32 -14.58 44.11
CA GLN A 257 -42.68 -13.94 42.84
C GLN A 257 -43.03 -12.45 43.02
N SER A 258 -42.11 -11.67 43.59
CA SER A 258 -42.26 -10.24 43.86
C SER A 258 -42.37 -9.43 42.56
N GLY A 259 -41.84 -9.94 41.45
CA GLY A 259 -41.72 -9.21 40.18
C GLY A 259 -40.89 -7.94 40.30
N SER A 260 -40.01 -7.88 41.30
CA SER A 260 -39.13 -6.75 41.63
C SER A 260 -37.68 -7.23 41.71
N ILE A 261 -36.72 -6.32 41.53
CA ILE A 261 -35.28 -6.64 41.68
C ILE A 261 -34.92 -6.53 43.16
N ASP A 262 -35.30 -7.53 43.95
CA ASP A 262 -34.90 -7.65 45.35
C ASP A 262 -33.51 -8.30 45.51
N THR A 263 -32.93 -8.19 46.71
CA THR A 263 -31.57 -8.68 46.99
C THR A 263 -31.43 -10.18 46.76
N GLU A 264 -32.46 -10.97 47.08
CA GLU A 264 -32.45 -12.42 46.90
C GLU A 264 -32.41 -12.78 45.41
N THR A 265 -33.28 -12.14 44.62
CA THR A 265 -33.32 -12.29 43.15
C THR A 265 -32.01 -11.86 42.52
N LEU A 266 -31.46 -10.70 42.91
CA LEU A 266 -30.22 -10.16 42.35
C LEU A 266 -29.02 -11.07 42.66
N ASN A 267 -28.93 -11.61 43.88
CA ASN A 267 -27.86 -12.53 44.26
C ASN A 267 -27.96 -13.86 43.48
N LYS A 268 -29.18 -14.38 43.29
CA LYS A 268 -29.42 -15.58 42.49
C LYS A 268 -29.04 -15.39 41.02
N ILE A 269 -29.42 -14.26 40.42
CA ILE A 269 -29.02 -13.88 39.05
C ILE A 269 -27.51 -13.80 38.93
N LYS A 270 -26.82 -13.07 39.83
CA LYS A 270 -25.35 -12.94 39.79
C LYS A 270 -24.63 -14.27 39.97
N SER A 271 -25.17 -15.14 40.84
CA SER A 271 -24.65 -16.50 41.02
C SER A 271 -24.79 -17.35 39.76
N GLU A 272 -25.93 -17.30 39.08
CA GLU A 272 -26.14 -18.04 37.84
C GLU A 272 -25.36 -17.46 36.66
N ALA A 273 -25.25 -16.13 36.58
CA ALA A 273 -24.42 -15.45 35.59
C ALA A 273 -22.95 -15.82 35.73
N SER A 274 -22.44 -15.95 36.96
CA SER A 274 -21.06 -16.38 37.22
C SER A 274 -20.79 -17.81 36.71
N SER A 275 -21.82 -18.65 36.61
CA SER A 275 -21.70 -20.00 36.06
C SER A 275 -21.62 -20.05 34.52
N ASP A 276 -21.95 -18.97 33.82
CA ASP A 276 -21.82 -18.85 32.35
C ASP A 276 -20.34 -18.64 31.91
N GLY A 277 -19.41 -18.42 32.83
CA GLY A 277 -17.97 -18.20 32.58
C GLY A 277 -17.50 -16.77 32.84
N SER A 278 -16.21 -16.49 32.56
CA SER A 278 -15.66 -15.13 32.74
C SER A 278 -16.31 -14.15 31.76
N CYS A 279 -16.79 -13.02 32.30
CA CYS A 279 -17.53 -12.00 31.57
C CYS A 279 -17.25 -10.65 32.21
N GLU A 280 -17.09 -9.61 31.38
CA GLU A 280 -16.98 -8.22 31.86
C GLU A 280 -18.25 -7.73 32.60
N SER A 281 -19.39 -8.41 32.43
CA SER A 281 -20.67 -8.11 33.10
C SER A 281 -20.94 -9.08 34.24
N ILE A 282 -21.30 -8.55 35.42
CA ILE A 282 -21.77 -9.35 36.56
C ILE A 282 -23.13 -10.03 36.33
N PHE A 283 -23.84 -9.65 35.25
CA PHE A 283 -25.12 -10.23 34.83
C PHE A 283 -24.95 -11.27 33.72
N GLY A 284 -23.72 -11.58 33.33
CA GLY A 284 -23.42 -12.54 32.27
C GLY A 284 -23.58 -11.96 30.85
N PRO A 285 -23.36 -12.78 29.81
CA PRO A 285 -23.41 -12.34 28.43
C PRO A 285 -24.85 -12.26 27.89
N LEU A 286 -25.13 -11.26 27.06
CA LEU A 286 -26.29 -11.37 26.15
C LEU A 286 -25.95 -12.37 25.05
N LYS A 287 -26.78 -13.42 24.91
CA LYS A 287 -26.66 -14.44 23.85
C LYS A 287 -27.59 -14.07 22.68
N ILE A 288 -27.02 -13.96 21.47
CA ILE A 288 -27.74 -13.64 20.23
C ILE A 288 -27.53 -14.77 19.22
N SER A 289 -28.62 -15.37 18.75
CA SER A 289 -28.64 -16.43 17.73
C SER A 289 -29.12 -15.92 16.36
N GLY A 290 -28.97 -16.75 15.32
CA GLY A 290 -29.70 -16.57 14.04
C GLY A 290 -28.99 -15.75 12.96
N GLY A 291 -27.71 -15.45 13.12
CA GLY A 291 -26.98 -14.61 12.16
C GLY A 291 -27.31 -13.14 12.37
N ALA A 292 -26.38 -12.39 12.95
CA ALA A 292 -26.57 -10.99 13.33
C ALA A 292 -25.49 -10.10 12.70
N THR A 293 -25.93 -8.92 12.24
CA THR A 293 -25.03 -7.76 12.14
C THR A 293 -25.33 -6.83 13.30
N ILE A 294 -24.30 -6.54 14.09
CA ILE A 294 -24.36 -5.71 15.28
C ILE A 294 -23.36 -4.58 15.11
N ASN A 295 -23.83 -3.36 15.32
CA ASN A 295 -23.01 -2.17 15.35
C ASN A 295 -22.78 -1.79 16.81
N VAL A 296 -21.51 -1.67 17.21
CA VAL A 296 -21.15 -1.09 18.51
C VAL A 296 -20.79 0.36 18.27
N ILE A 297 -21.45 1.29 18.95
CA ILE A 297 -21.32 2.72 18.72
C ILE A 297 -20.98 3.41 20.04
N SER A 298 -19.91 4.20 20.03
CA SER A 298 -19.55 5.10 21.13
C SER A 298 -20.20 6.46 20.94
N ASN A 299 -20.90 6.96 21.96
CA ASN A 299 -21.46 8.31 21.99
C ASN A 299 -20.62 9.32 22.79
N GLY A 300 -19.42 8.92 23.25
CA GLY A 300 -18.53 9.74 24.07
C GLY A 300 -18.70 9.54 25.57
N ASN A 301 -19.91 9.18 26.02
CA ASN A 301 -20.18 8.86 27.43
C ASN A 301 -20.26 7.34 27.71
N GLY A 302 -20.27 6.53 26.65
CA GLY A 302 -20.34 5.09 26.72
C GLY A 302 -20.59 4.47 25.35
N CYS A 303 -20.87 3.18 25.34
CA CYS A 303 -21.23 2.41 24.16
C CYS A 303 -22.65 1.88 24.26
N TYR A 304 -23.30 1.84 23.11
CA TYR A 304 -24.57 1.14 22.91
C TYR A 304 -24.49 0.30 21.64
N PHE A 305 -25.48 -0.59 21.48
CA PHE A 305 -25.56 -1.50 20.35
C PHE A 305 -26.75 -1.17 19.48
N ASN A 306 -26.63 -1.43 18.18
CA ASN A 306 -27.72 -1.38 17.22
C ASN A 306 -27.61 -2.60 16.27
N GLY A 307 -28.72 -3.11 15.75
CA GLY A 307 -28.76 -4.27 14.86
C GLY A 307 -29.64 -5.42 15.37
N HIS A 308 -29.54 -6.57 14.71
CA HIS A 308 -30.44 -7.71 14.93
C HIS A 308 -29.95 -8.67 16.04
N PRO A 309 -30.86 -9.22 16.86
CA PRO A 309 -32.26 -8.82 17.03
C PRO A 309 -32.32 -7.49 17.79
N LEU A 310 -33.38 -6.71 17.57
CA LEU A 310 -33.59 -5.34 18.05
C LEU A 310 -33.31 -5.17 19.56
N VAL A 311 -32.05 -4.89 19.91
CA VAL A 311 -31.66 -4.42 21.24
C VAL A 311 -31.48 -2.91 21.19
N ASN A 312 -32.53 -2.16 21.54
CA ASN A 312 -32.33 -0.81 22.05
C ASN A 312 -31.59 -0.94 23.37
N ARG A 313 -30.26 -0.94 23.31
CA ARG A 313 -29.41 -1.11 24.50
C ARG A 313 -29.10 0.23 25.14
N THR A 314 -29.34 0.30 26.44
CA THR A 314 -28.89 1.40 27.31
C THR A 314 -27.41 1.70 27.07
N THR A 315 -27.05 2.99 27.07
CA THR A 315 -25.63 3.38 27.06
C THR A 315 -24.95 2.91 28.34
N ALA A 316 -23.87 2.15 28.20
CA ALA A 316 -23.03 1.68 29.31
C ALA A 316 -21.55 1.73 28.94
N SER A 317 -20.66 1.08 29.70
CA SER A 317 -19.21 1.10 29.41
C SER A 317 -18.90 0.56 28.01
N CYS A 318 -17.86 1.10 27.38
CA CYS A 318 -17.32 0.55 26.13
C CYS A 318 -16.32 -0.59 26.38
N ASN A 319 -16.12 -1.00 27.64
CA ASN A 319 -15.39 -2.22 27.97
C ASN A 319 -16.27 -3.44 27.68
N ILE A 320 -16.09 -4.03 26.51
CA ILE A 320 -16.96 -5.10 26.00
C ILE A 320 -16.10 -6.32 25.62
N GLY A 321 -16.53 -7.50 26.04
CA GLY A 321 -16.05 -8.79 25.53
C GLY A 321 -17.09 -9.43 24.62
N ILE A 322 -16.65 -9.94 23.47
CA ILE A 322 -17.53 -10.60 22.49
C ILE A 322 -16.91 -11.91 22.07
N SER A 323 -17.56 -13.02 22.43
CA SER A 323 -17.24 -14.36 21.99
C SER A 323 -18.34 -14.90 21.07
N TRP A 324 -18.03 -15.97 20.35
CA TRP A 324 -18.99 -16.64 19.47
C TRP A 324 -18.84 -18.14 19.63
N SER A 325 -19.93 -18.88 19.39
CA SER A 325 -19.93 -20.34 19.49
C SER A 325 -18.94 -20.99 18.51
N ASP A 326 -18.40 -22.14 18.91
CA ASP A 326 -17.44 -22.92 18.12
C ASP A 326 -17.95 -23.21 16.70
N GLY A 327 -17.03 -23.19 15.75
CA GLY A 327 -17.33 -23.29 14.31
C GLY A 327 -17.86 -21.98 13.69
N GLY A 328 -18.22 -21.00 14.53
CA GLY A 328 -18.63 -19.67 14.13
C GLY A 328 -17.52 -18.81 13.54
N ARG A 329 -17.92 -17.82 12.75
CA ARG A 329 -17.04 -16.75 12.29
C ARG A 329 -17.69 -15.40 12.48
N ILE A 330 -16.88 -14.42 12.85
CA ILE A 330 -17.26 -13.02 12.85
C ILE A 330 -16.41 -12.24 11.85
N ARG A 331 -17.00 -11.23 11.23
CA ARG A 331 -16.31 -10.26 10.39
C ARG A 331 -16.20 -8.94 11.15
N VAL A 332 -14.99 -8.40 11.25
CA VAL A 332 -14.67 -7.10 11.84
C VAL A 332 -13.98 -6.26 10.78
N GLY A 333 -14.69 -5.28 10.22
CA GLY A 333 -14.21 -4.56 9.03
C GLY A 333 -13.97 -5.52 7.86
N PRO A 334 -12.79 -5.51 7.20
CA PRO A 334 -12.50 -6.41 6.08
C PRO A 334 -12.03 -7.81 6.49
N ARG A 335 -11.81 -8.07 7.78
CA ARG A 335 -11.17 -9.30 8.27
C ARG A 335 -12.18 -10.25 8.90
N GLU A 336 -11.97 -11.54 8.71
CA GLU A 336 -12.76 -12.61 9.32
C GLU A 336 -11.97 -13.28 10.44
N HIS A 337 -12.65 -13.62 11.53
CA HIS A 337 -12.08 -14.24 12.70
C HIS A 337 -12.90 -15.45 13.10
N LYS A 338 -12.21 -16.59 13.24
CA LYS A 338 -12.77 -17.87 13.68
C LYS A 338 -12.41 -18.19 15.14
N HIS A 339 -11.26 -17.68 15.60
CA HIS A 339 -10.70 -17.97 16.92
C HIS A 339 -10.59 -16.70 17.76
N GLY A 340 -10.63 -16.88 19.09
CA GLY A 340 -10.39 -15.82 20.06
C GLY A 340 -11.65 -15.12 20.56
N VAL A 341 -11.44 -14.02 21.27
CA VAL A 341 -12.48 -13.17 21.84
C VAL A 341 -12.18 -11.72 21.45
N LEU A 342 -13.18 -11.03 20.89
CA LEU A 342 -13.04 -9.61 20.59
C LEU A 342 -13.21 -8.79 21.87
N LYS A 343 -12.28 -7.87 22.12
CA LYS A 343 -12.26 -6.98 23.27
C LYS A 343 -12.31 -5.53 22.78
N LEU A 344 -13.28 -4.77 23.27
CA LEU A 344 -13.34 -3.31 23.10
C LEU A 344 -12.89 -2.68 24.41
N ARG A 345 -12.03 -1.66 24.32
CA ARG A 345 -11.41 -1.02 25.49
C ARG A 345 -11.40 0.48 25.32
N SER A 346 -11.86 1.20 26.34
CA SER A 346 -12.16 2.64 26.24
C SER A 346 -11.55 3.50 27.34
N GLN A 347 -11.13 2.88 28.45
CA GLN A 347 -10.38 3.59 29.48
C GLN A 347 -9.12 4.18 28.86
N ASN A 348 -8.69 5.39 29.21
CA ASN A 348 -7.45 6.01 28.70
C ASN A 348 -7.32 6.16 27.15
N VAL A 349 -8.43 6.06 26.40
CA VAL A 349 -8.45 6.24 24.93
C VAL A 349 -8.82 7.68 24.59
N SER A 350 -8.16 8.28 23.61
CA SER A 350 -8.37 9.70 23.26
C SER A 350 -9.76 9.98 22.66
N SER A 351 -10.35 9.01 21.96
CA SER A 351 -11.74 9.06 21.52
C SER A 351 -12.26 7.66 21.19
N GLY A 352 -13.50 7.34 21.57
CA GLY A 352 -14.12 6.05 21.24
C GLY A 352 -13.48 4.88 22.00
N PHE A 353 -13.10 3.82 21.31
CA PHE A 353 -12.49 2.62 21.89
C PHE A 353 -11.45 1.98 20.96
N HIS A 354 -10.49 1.27 21.54
CA HIS A 354 -9.62 0.34 20.81
C HIS A 354 -10.32 -0.99 20.59
N VAL A 355 -10.01 -1.65 19.49
CA VAL A 355 -10.58 -2.94 19.08
C VAL A 355 -9.46 -3.96 19.02
N VAL A 356 -9.58 -5.00 19.83
CA VAL A 356 -8.48 -5.93 20.08
C VAL A 356 -9.00 -7.37 20.02
N LEU A 357 -8.22 -8.27 19.44
CA LEU A 357 -8.50 -9.70 19.44
C LEU A 357 -7.61 -10.39 20.48
N SER A 358 -8.21 -10.95 21.52
CA SER A 358 -7.55 -11.86 22.46
C SER A 358 -7.58 -13.27 21.89
N VAL A 359 -6.42 -13.88 21.64
CA VAL A 359 -6.30 -15.13 20.89
C VAL A 359 -5.10 -15.96 21.34
N ASN A 360 -5.21 -17.28 21.22
CA ASN A 360 -4.11 -18.20 21.47
C ASN A 360 -3.01 -18.01 20.42
N ILE A 361 -1.75 -18.18 20.82
CA ILE A 361 -0.58 -17.94 19.98
C ILE A 361 -0.58 -18.77 18.68
N GLU A 362 -1.00 -20.03 18.73
CA GLU A 362 -1.06 -20.89 17.54
C GLU A 362 -2.17 -20.46 16.59
N LYS A 363 -3.33 -20.06 17.13
CA LYS A 363 -4.45 -19.55 16.34
C LYS A 363 -4.19 -18.16 15.76
N TYR A 364 -3.36 -17.36 16.44
CA TYR A 364 -2.82 -16.13 15.86
C TYR A 364 -1.97 -16.43 14.63
N LEU A 365 -1.08 -17.42 14.70
CA LEU A 365 -0.21 -17.78 13.57
C LEU A 365 -0.99 -18.31 12.38
N TYR A 366 -2.13 -18.99 12.56
CA TYR A 366 -3.00 -19.36 11.43
C TYR A 366 -3.40 -18.15 10.57
N GLY A 367 -3.56 -16.98 11.19
CA GLY A 367 -3.92 -15.74 10.51
C GLY A 367 -2.75 -14.90 10.02
N LEU A 368 -1.50 -15.34 10.20
CA LEU A 368 -0.30 -14.58 9.84
C LEU A 368 0.02 -14.71 8.34
N ALA A 369 -0.03 -13.60 7.59
CA ALA A 369 0.00 -13.57 6.14
C ALA A 369 1.31 -13.04 5.55
N GLU A 370 2.43 -13.69 5.89
CA GLU A 370 3.78 -13.22 5.53
C GLU A 370 4.39 -13.91 4.30
N MET A 371 4.16 -15.23 4.16
CA MET A 371 4.63 -16.01 3.00
C MET A 371 3.45 -16.65 2.27
N PRO A 372 3.54 -16.88 0.95
CA PRO A 372 2.49 -17.58 0.20
C PRO A 372 2.22 -18.98 0.76
N SER A 373 0.96 -19.32 0.99
CA SER A 373 0.56 -20.56 1.70
C SER A 373 0.86 -21.86 0.95
N HIS A 374 1.31 -21.79 -0.31
CA HIS A 374 1.65 -22.95 -1.14
C HIS A 374 3.17 -23.22 -1.21
N TRP A 375 4.01 -22.39 -0.58
CA TRP A 375 5.46 -22.62 -0.56
C TRP A 375 5.82 -23.90 0.21
N ASN A 376 7.06 -24.36 0.04
CA ASN A 376 7.61 -25.52 0.73
C ASN A 376 7.30 -25.45 2.23
N VAL A 377 6.72 -26.54 2.78
CA VAL A 377 6.29 -26.61 4.19
C VAL A 377 7.45 -26.30 5.14
N LYS A 378 8.70 -26.68 4.83
CA LYS A 378 9.87 -26.39 5.68
C LYS A 378 10.22 -24.91 5.70
N ALA A 379 10.04 -24.18 4.60
CA ALA A 379 10.23 -22.74 4.59
C ALA A 379 9.13 -22.04 5.42
N LEU A 380 7.89 -22.54 5.32
CA LEU A 380 6.77 -22.05 6.12
C LEU A 380 6.94 -22.38 7.60
N GLU A 381 7.52 -23.54 7.95
CA GLU A 381 7.83 -23.92 9.34
C GLU A 381 8.88 -22.96 9.93
N ALA A 382 9.94 -22.61 9.17
CA ALA A 382 10.93 -21.62 9.60
C ALA A 382 10.28 -20.25 9.85
N GLN A 383 9.38 -19.81 8.96
CA GLN A 383 8.62 -18.57 9.15
C GLN A 383 7.65 -18.63 10.34
N ALA A 384 7.05 -19.79 10.61
CA ALA A 384 6.20 -20.00 11.78
C ALA A 384 7.02 -19.90 13.09
N LEU A 385 8.22 -20.50 13.14
CA LEU A 385 9.14 -20.36 14.28
C LEU A 385 9.53 -18.89 14.51
N VAL A 386 9.90 -18.18 13.45
CA VAL A 386 10.24 -16.74 13.51
C VAL A 386 9.05 -15.91 13.97
N GLY A 387 7.87 -16.13 13.36
CA GLY A 387 6.66 -15.40 13.69
C GLY A 387 6.20 -15.65 15.13
N ARG A 388 6.27 -16.89 15.60
CA ARG A 388 5.96 -17.25 16.99
C ARG A 388 6.91 -16.58 17.97
N SER A 389 8.21 -16.63 17.70
CA SER A 389 9.24 -16.03 18.55
C SER A 389 9.07 -14.52 18.64
N TYR A 390 8.78 -13.85 17.53
CA TYR A 390 8.47 -12.42 17.52
C TYR A 390 7.23 -12.08 18.38
N ALA A 391 6.12 -12.80 18.17
CA ALA A 391 4.89 -12.56 18.92
C ALA A 391 5.05 -12.83 20.43
N VAL A 392 5.77 -13.90 20.81
CA VAL A 392 6.10 -14.21 22.22
C VAL A 392 7.00 -13.13 22.82
N TYR A 393 8.06 -12.72 22.12
CA TYR A 393 8.93 -11.63 22.57
C TYR A 393 8.14 -10.34 22.83
N GLN A 394 7.24 -9.96 21.90
CA GLN A 394 6.44 -8.75 22.04
C GLN A 394 5.41 -8.86 23.17
N TYR A 395 4.83 -10.03 23.38
CA TYR A 395 3.99 -10.29 24.54
C TYR A 395 4.78 -10.10 25.84
N LEU A 396 5.90 -10.81 26.03
CA LEU A 396 6.71 -10.75 27.25
C LEU A 396 7.25 -9.34 27.52
N LYS A 397 7.61 -8.59 26.48
CA LYS A 397 8.09 -7.22 26.60
C LYS A 397 7.01 -6.23 27.08
N GLN A 398 5.77 -6.42 26.65
CA GLN A 398 4.68 -5.48 26.94
C GLN A 398 3.87 -5.90 28.18
N ASN A 399 3.93 -7.17 28.56
CA ASN A 399 3.16 -7.74 29.66
C ASN A 399 3.87 -7.51 31.01
N ILE A 400 3.12 -6.98 31.97
CA ILE A 400 3.49 -6.72 33.35
C ILE A 400 2.61 -7.65 34.20
N PRO A 401 3.08 -8.87 34.54
CA PRO A 401 2.26 -9.89 35.17
C PRO A 401 1.58 -9.42 36.46
N ALA A 402 2.30 -8.66 37.28
CA ALA A 402 1.79 -8.12 38.55
C ALA A 402 0.62 -7.13 38.39
N GLN A 403 0.38 -6.61 37.19
CA GLN A 403 -0.73 -5.71 36.88
C GLN A 403 -1.83 -6.40 36.07
N SER A 404 -1.69 -7.69 35.74
CA SER A 404 -2.59 -8.37 34.80
C SER A 404 -4.00 -8.56 35.35
N THR A 405 -4.99 -8.15 34.57
CA THR A 405 -6.42 -8.40 34.76
C THR A 405 -7.06 -8.71 33.41
N ASP A 406 -8.27 -9.29 33.40
CA ASP A 406 -9.06 -9.54 32.18
C ASP A 406 -9.37 -8.27 31.37
N LEU A 407 -9.25 -7.09 31.99
CA LEU A 407 -9.46 -5.80 31.35
C LEU A 407 -8.19 -5.23 30.72
N ASN A 408 -7.06 -5.28 31.42
CA ASN A 408 -5.83 -4.60 31.01
C ASN A 408 -4.80 -5.50 30.32
N ALA A 409 -4.93 -6.84 30.42
CA ALA A 409 -4.02 -7.81 29.84
C ALA A 409 -2.55 -7.64 30.24
N GLY A 410 -2.27 -7.11 31.43
CA GLY A 410 -0.91 -6.81 31.89
C GLY A 410 -0.24 -5.65 31.15
N LEU A 411 -0.96 -4.85 30.38
CA LEU A 411 -0.38 -3.76 29.61
C LEU A 411 -0.16 -2.50 30.45
N SER A 412 0.94 -1.78 30.21
CA SER A 412 1.17 -0.45 30.79
C SER A 412 0.15 0.58 30.32
N THR A 413 -0.07 1.65 31.10
CA THR A 413 -1.00 2.75 30.75
C THR A 413 -0.68 3.41 29.40
N SER A 414 0.59 3.53 29.03
CA SER A 414 0.98 4.08 27.74
C SER A 414 0.65 3.13 26.58
N ARG A 415 0.79 1.82 26.78
CA ARG A 415 0.45 0.82 25.78
C ARG A 415 -1.05 0.66 25.60
N GLN A 416 -1.78 0.72 26.70
CA GLN A 416 -3.23 0.85 26.78
C GLN A 416 -3.72 2.03 25.92
N ALA A 417 -3.20 3.25 26.16
CA ALA A 417 -3.56 4.44 25.39
C ALA A 417 -3.23 4.30 23.89
N TYR A 418 -2.12 3.62 23.55
CA TYR A 418 -1.69 3.47 22.16
C TYR A 418 -2.54 2.49 21.34
N CYS A 419 -2.80 1.28 21.83
CA CYS A 419 -3.59 0.28 21.09
C CYS A 419 -4.29 -0.74 21.98
N TRP A 420 -4.00 -0.77 23.27
CA TRP A 420 -4.46 -1.80 24.19
C TRP A 420 -4.11 -3.23 23.74
N CYS A 421 -2.93 -3.40 23.14
CA CYS A 421 -2.53 -4.64 22.49
C CYS A 421 -1.07 -5.00 22.78
N HIS A 422 -0.76 -6.28 22.82
CA HIS A 422 0.62 -6.77 22.83
C HIS A 422 1.27 -6.53 21.47
N ILE A 423 0.54 -6.83 20.38
CA ILE A 423 1.03 -6.77 19.00
C ILE A 423 -0.01 -6.12 18.06
N GLY A 424 0.44 -5.40 17.04
CA GLY A 424 -0.45 -4.83 16.01
C GLY A 424 -0.73 -5.81 14.86
N SER A 425 -1.79 -5.54 14.09
CA SER A 425 -2.18 -6.40 12.95
C SER A 425 -1.63 -5.98 11.58
N THR A 426 -0.77 -4.96 11.51
CA THR A 426 -0.25 -4.41 10.24
C THR A 426 1.25 -4.67 10.09
N ALA A 427 1.81 -4.29 8.94
CA ALA A 427 3.25 -4.43 8.65
C ALA A 427 4.19 -3.66 9.61
N SER A 428 3.66 -2.80 10.51
CA SER A 428 4.46 -2.24 11.61
C SER A 428 4.73 -3.24 12.73
N SER A 429 4.09 -4.41 12.69
CA SER A 429 4.37 -5.57 13.53
C SER A 429 4.46 -6.80 12.64
N GLN A 430 3.38 -7.56 12.53
CA GLN A 430 3.26 -8.66 11.58
C GLN A 430 1.90 -8.56 10.90
N TYR A 431 1.84 -8.90 9.62
CA TYR A 431 0.63 -8.76 8.84
C TYR A 431 -0.38 -9.85 9.19
N TYR A 432 -1.33 -9.52 10.06
CA TYR A 432 -2.37 -10.44 10.51
C TYR A 432 -3.65 -10.24 9.69
N TYR A 433 -4.06 -11.30 8.99
CA TYR A 433 -5.17 -11.33 8.06
C TYR A 433 -6.37 -12.16 8.56
N GLY A 434 -6.17 -12.94 9.63
CA GLY A 434 -7.23 -13.75 10.25
C GLY A 434 -7.59 -14.99 9.44
N TYR A 435 -8.86 -15.40 9.50
CA TYR A 435 -9.34 -16.68 8.96
C TYR A 435 -9.11 -16.84 7.45
N LEU A 436 -9.12 -15.76 6.68
CA LEU A 436 -8.83 -15.83 5.24
C LEU A 436 -7.42 -16.36 4.95
N LYS A 437 -6.45 -16.12 5.83
CA LYS A 437 -5.11 -16.70 5.70
C LYS A 437 -5.07 -18.18 6.10
N GLU A 438 -5.86 -18.58 7.10
CA GLU A 438 -5.99 -19.99 7.53
C GLU A 438 -6.42 -20.89 6.37
N ILE A 439 -7.30 -20.40 5.50
CA ILE A 439 -7.82 -21.15 4.34
C ILE A 439 -7.09 -20.89 3.02
N ALA A 440 -6.07 -20.02 3.00
CA ALA A 440 -5.41 -19.60 1.76
C ALA A 440 -4.53 -20.68 1.11
N GLY A 441 -4.27 -21.80 1.77
CA GLY A 441 -3.54 -22.92 1.20
C GLY A 441 -3.19 -24.01 2.22
N PRO A 442 -2.91 -25.23 1.77
CA PRO A 442 -2.79 -26.40 2.64
C PRO A 442 -1.56 -26.38 3.56
N ASN A 443 -0.45 -25.77 3.12
CA ASN A 443 0.83 -25.94 3.80
C ASN A 443 1.01 -25.03 5.02
N TRP A 444 0.33 -23.87 5.08
CA TRP A 444 0.58 -22.89 6.16
C TRP A 444 0.14 -23.40 7.53
N VAL A 445 -1.11 -23.84 7.65
CA VAL A 445 -1.64 -24.38 8.92
C VAL A 445 -0.86 -25.62 9.35
N GLN A 446 -0.46 -26.46 8.40
CA GLN A 446 0.41 -27.61 8.65
C GLN A 446 1.77 -27.16 9.24
N ALA A 447 2.42 -26.17 8.64
CA ALA A 447 3.70 -25.66 9.13
C ALA A 447 3.63 -25.05 10.53
N VAL A 448 2.53 -24.32 10.84
CA VAL A 448 2.28 -23.82 12.19
C VAL A 448 2.15 -24.98 13.18
N ASN A 449 1.35 -26.01 12.85
CA ASN A 449 1.14 -27.18 13.70
C ASN A 449 2.43 -27.98 13.92
N ASN A 450 3.24 -28.20 12.88
CA ASN A 450 4.51 -28.93 12.97
C ASN A 450 5.53 -28.24 13.89
N THR A 451 5.37 -26.93 14.12
CA THR A 451 6.25 -26.11 14.96
C THR A 451 5.55 -25.62 16.23
N SER A 452 4.37 -26.18 16.55
CA SER A 452 3.55 -25.76 17.69
C SER A 452 4.38 -25.71 18.99
N GLY A 453 4.25 -24.61 19.73
CA GLY A 453 4.96 -24.42 21.00
C GLY A 453 6.47 -24.17 20.89
N LYS A 454 7.08 -24.20 19.69
CA LYS A 454 8.52 -24.00 19.52
C LYS A 454 8.90 -22.55 19.23
N VAL A 455 9.88 -22.03 19.94
CA VAL A 455 10.45 -20.68 19.78
C VAL A 455 11.97 -20.70 19.68
N ILE A 456 12.52 -19.63 19.13
CA ILE A 456 13.96 -19.43 18.95
C ILE A 456 14.51 -18.74 20.20
N THR A 457 15.53 -19.33 20.81
CA THR A 457 16.14 -18.86 22.06
C THR A 457 17.61 -18.53 21.91
N TYR A 458 18.09 -17.59 22.72
CA TYR A 458 19.49 -17.20 22.82
C TYR A 458 19.87 -17.06 24.31
N SER A 459 21.05 -17.56 24.68
CA SER A 459 21.54 -17.58 26.06
C SER A 459 22.17 -16.26 26.54
N GLY A 460 22.34 -15.28 25.64
CA GLY A 460 22.85 -13.95 25.98
C GLY A 460 21.77 -12.88 26.15
N GLY A 461 22.21 -11.61 26.12
CA GLY A 461 21.34 -10.43 26.24
C GLY A 461 20.44 -10.19 25.01
N TYR A 462 19.63 -9.12 25.07
CA TYR A 462 18.68 -8.68 24.02
C TYR A 462 17.48 -9.63 23.79
N THR A 463 17.16 -10.46 24.79
CA THR A 463 16.05 -11.41 24.77
C THR A 463 14.96 -11.05 25.77
N GLN A 464 13.81 -11.73 25.70
CA GLN A 464 12.80 -11.76 26.76
C GLN A 464 12.61 -13.20 27.21
N SER A 465 12.95 -13.52 28.47
CA SER A 465 12.98 -14.91 28.96
C SER A 465 13.74 -15.85 28.00
N SER A 466 14.92 -15.44 27.53
CA SER A 466 15.73 -16.12 26.51
C SER A 466 15.14 -16.18 25.10
N VAL A 467 13.88 -15.81 24.86
CA VAL A 467 13.29 -15.74 23.51
C VAL A 467 13.84 -14.53 22.77
N ILE A 468 14.31 -14.72 21.53
CA ILE A 468 14.84 -13.63 20.71
C ILE A 468 13.74 -12.78 20.10
N GLN A 469 14.04 -11.51 19.82
CA GLN A 469 13.24 -10.74 18.87
C GLN A 469 13.65 -11.13 17.45
N ALA A 470 12.89 -12.05 16.85
CA ALA A 470 13.17 -12.61 15.53
C ALA A 470 12.60 -11.71 14.42
N PHE A 471 13.47 -11.20 13.54
CA PHE A 471 13.08 -10.39 12.38
C PHE A 471 13.12 -11.21 11.08
N TYR A 472 12.42 -10.72 10.05
CA TYR A 472 12.43 -11.31 8.73
C TYR A 472 12.19 -10.25 7.66
N SER A 473 12.60 -10.54 6.42
CA SER A 473 12.35 -9.70 5.26
C SER A 473 12.06 -10.55 4.03
N SER A 474 11.42 -9.97 3.01
CA SER A 474 11.02 -10.71 1.82
C SER A 474 12.22 -11.28 1.09
N SER A 475 13.19 -10.44 0.73
CA SER A 475 14.39 -10.84 0.03
C SER A 475 15.58 -10.02 0.50
N THR A 476 16.71 -10.67 0.68
CA THR A 476 17.99 -9.96 0.80
C THR A 476 18.55 -9.64 -0.59
N GLY A 477 19.66 -8.92 -0.62
CA GLY A 477 20.43 -8.63 -1.84
C GLY A 477 21.56 -9.62 -2.07
N GLY A 478 21.42 -10.87 -1.61
CA GLY A 478 22.48 -11.89 -1.63
C GLY A 478 23.18 -12.09 -0.29
N LYS A 479 22.97 -11.19 0.69
CA LYS A 479 23.44 -11.29 2.08
C LYS A 479 22.48 -10.57 3.03
N THR A 480 22.30 -11.08 4.24
CA THR A 480 21.52 -10.38 5.28
C THR A 480 22.26 -9.13 5.79
N ASN A 481 21.51 -8.21 6.37
CA ASN A 481 22.03 -7.14 7.21
C ASN A 481 22.00 -7.56 8.68
N ASN A 482 22.99 -7.12 9.46
CA ASN A 482 22.80 -7.02 10.90
C ASN A 482 21.80 -5.89 11.25
N ASN A 483 21.31 -5.85 12.48
CA ASN A 483 20.30 -4.87 12.92
C ASN A 483 20.81 -3.42 12.97
N ALA A 484 22.12 -3.20 13.08
CA ALA A 484 22.71 -1.85 13.02
C ALA A 484 22.63 -1.27 11.59
N VAL A 485 22.94 -2.08 10.58
CA VAL A 485 22.83 -1.71 9.16
C VAL A 485 21.37 -1.67 8.71
N GLY A 486 20.56 -2.68 9.04
CA GLY A 486 19.19 -2.76 8.55
C GLY A 486 18.23 -1.74 9.19
N PHE A 487 18.42 -1.42 10.47
CA PHE A 487 17.51 -0.52 11.22
C PHE A 487 18.15 0.78 11.71
N GLY A 488 19.49 0.85 11.78
CA GLY A 488 20.17 2.00 12.38
C GLY A 488 20.32 1.88 13.88
N SER A 489 20.26 0.66 14.40
CA SER A 489 20.42 0.39 15.82
C SER A 489 21.82 0.78 16.29
N ALA A 490 21.94 1.41 17.45
CA ALA A 490 23.23 1.76 18.04
C ALA A 490 24.08 0.53 18.42
N THR A 491 23.43 -0.62 18.64
CA THR A 491 24.09 -1.84 19.09
C THR A 491 23.72 -3.01 18.19
N ALA A 492 24.73 -3.71 17.70
CA ALA A 492 24.56 -4.96 16.95
C ALA A 492 24.18 -6.10 17.91
N TRP A 493 23.18 -6.89 17.56
CA TRP A 493 22.74 -8.02 18.36
C TRP A 493 23.49 -9.28 17.92
N PRO A 494 24.07 -10.08 18.84
CA PRO A 494 24.95 -11.20 18.48
C PRO A 494 24.31 -12.27 17.59
N TYR A 495 22.99 -12.47 17.72
CA TYR A 495 22.25 -13.45 16.91
C TYR A 495 21.73 -12.90 15.57
N LEU A 496 21.90 -11.60 15.28
CA LEU A 496 21.51 -10.96 14.01
C LEU A 496 22.76 -10.53 13.24
N GLN A 497 23.53 -11.50 12.76
CA GLN A 497 24.75 -11.25 12.00
C GLN A 497 24.47 -11.17 10.49
N THR A 498 25.39 -10.52 9.78
CA THR A 498 25.48 -10.64 8.32
C THR A 498 25.81 -12.09 7.96
N VAL A 499 24.96 -12.72 7.16
CA VAL A 499 25.20 -14.06 6.61
C VAL A 499 24.99 -14.03 5.10
N ASP A 500 25.68 -14.91 4.40
CA ASP A 500 25.43 -15.11 2.98
C ASP A 500 23.99 -15.57 2.75
N ASP A 501 23.35 -15.10 1.69
CA ASP A 501 22.02 -15.55 1.28
C ASP A 501 21.94 -15.52 -0.25
N PRO A 502 22.79 -16.31 -0.92
CA PRO A 502 22.85 -16.30 -2.37
C PRO A 502 21.56 -16.91 -2.97
N TRP A 503 20.79 -17.67 -2.20
CA TRP A 503 19.47 -18.20 -2.59
C TRP A 503 18.43 -17.09 -2.81
N SER A 504 18.48 -15.98 -2.07
CA SER A 504 17.58 -14.85 -2.34
C SER A 504 17.79 -14.23 -3.71
N VAL A 505 18.97 -14.37 -4.28
CA VAL A 505 19.27 -13.90 -5.64
C VAL A 505 19.37 -15.06 -6.62
N ASP A 506 19.02 -16.30 -6.24
CA ASP A 506 19.12 -17.44 -7.15
C ASP A 506 17.91 -17.52 -8.09
N ASN A 507 18.18 -17.65 -9.39
CA ASN A 507 17.13 -17.69 -10.42
C ASN A 507 16.18 -18.89 -10.26
N ARG A 508 16.66 -20.03 -9.77
CA ARG A 508 15.86 -21.25 -9.56
C ARG A 508 14.80 -21.06 -8.49
N VAL A 509 15.02 -20.13 -7.56
CA VAL A 509 14.07 -19.82 -6.48
C VAL A 509 12.87 -19.02 -7.02
N GLY A 510 13.01 -18.38 -8.18
CA GLY A 510 11.94 -17.60 -8.80
C GLY A 510 11.60 -16.33 -8.02
N ASN A 511 12.62 -15.66 -7.47
CA ASN A 511 12.42 -14.43 -6.71
C ASN A 511 12.33 -13.19 -7.63
N PRO A 512 11.16 -12.54 -7.76
CA PRO A 512 11.01 -11.33 -8.57
C PRO A 512 11.69 -10.11 -7.96
N LYS A 513 12.22 -10.22 -6.74
CA LYS A 513 12.92 -9.15 -6.02
C LYS A 513 14.44 -9.31 -6.07
N ALA A 514 14.95 -10.30 -6.79
CA ALA A 514 16.40 -10.53 -6.92
C ALA A 514 17.13 -9.38 -7.65
N ALA A 515 16.42 -8.63 -8.51
CA ALA A 515 16.96 -7.44 -9.17
C ALA A 515 15.87 -6.41 -9.47
N TRP A 516 16.24 -5.13 -9.49
CA TRP A 516 15.43 -4.01 -9.96
C TRP A 516 16.32 -2.89 -10.50
N SER A 517 15.75 -2.03 -11.36
CA SER A 517 16.43 -0.86 -11.91
C SER A 517 15.49 0.33 -11.99
N TYR A 518 15.96 1.51 -11.64
CA TYR A 518 15.25 2.78 -11.77
C TYR A 518 16.18 3.85 -12.32
N ASP A 519 15.72 4.58 -13.33
CA ASP A 519 16.43 5.74 -13.86
C ASP A 519 15.84 7.02 -13.29
N PHE A 520 16.70 7.92 -12.83
CA PHE A 520 16.30 9.25 -12.41
C PHE A 520 17.06 10.32 -13.18
N SER A 521 16.33 11.34 -13.62
CA SER A 521 16.95 12.60 -14.01
C SER A 521 17.44 13.36 -12.78
N THR A 522 18.42 14.23 -12.98
CA THR A 522 18.93 15.15 -11.95
C THR A 522 17.83 16.06 -11.36
N TYR A 523 16.82 16.42 -12.15
CA TYR A 523 15.64 17.15 -11.69
C TYR A 523 14.78 16.32 -10.71
N GLN A 524 14.48 15.07 -11.06
CA GLN A 524 13.71 14.18 -10.17
C GLN A 524 14.45 13.95 -8.85
N LEU A 525 15.78 13.77 -8.91
CA LEU A 525 16.61 13.63 -7.72
C LEU A 525 16.61 14.90 -6.85
N SER A 526 16.77 16.08 -7.46
CA SER A 526 16.82 17.33 -6.69
C SER A 526 15.49 17.62 -6.00
N LYS A 527 14.36 17.19 -6.59
CA LYS A 527 13.02 17.31 -6.00
C LYS A 527 12.75 16.33 -4.89
N ASN A 528 13.12 15.07 -5.07
CA ASN A 528 12.76 14.00 -4.13
C ASN A 528 13.72 13.92 -2.93
N ILE A 529 14.94 14.45 -3.05
CA ILE A 529 15.95 14.40 -1.98
C ILE A 529 15.87 15.66 -1.09
N LEU A 530 15.29 15.48 0.09
CA LEU A 530 14.99 16.58 1.03
C LEU A 530 16.00 16.70 2.19
N CYS A 531 16.30 17.92 2.60
CA CYS A 531 17.12 18.31 3.75
C CYS A 531 16.23 19.01 4.78
N GLY A 532 15.51 18.22 5.58
CA GLY A 532 14.33 18.70 6.31
C GLY A 532 13.13 18.70 5.38
N ASP A 533 12.34 19.78 5.39
CA ASP A 533 11.13 19.91 4.56
C ASP A 533 11.40 20.55 3.18
N ILE A 534 12.65 20.85 2.86
CA ILE A 534 13.04 21.51 1.60
C ILE A 534 14.03 20.67 0.78
N PRO A 535 14.06 20.83 -0.56
CA PRO A 535 15.07 20.20 -1.42
C PRO A 535 16.51 20.48 -0.98
N CYS A 536 17.35 19.46 -0.96
CA CYS A 536 18.77 19.60 -0.60
C CYS A 536 19.57 20.43 -1.63
N PHE A 537 19.16 20.34 -2.89
CA PHE A 537 19.84 20.89 -4.07
C PHE A 537 18.82 21.59 -4.98
N ASP A 538 19.29 22.51 -5.80
CA ASP A 538 18.56 23.00 -6.97
C ASP A 538 18.90 22.17 -8.21
N SER A 539 20.15 21.71 -8.29
CA SER A 539 20.65 20.77 -9.29
C SER A 539 21.63 19.78 -8.66
N ILE A 540 21.58 18.53 -9.11
CA ILE A 540 22.51 17.48 -8.70
C ILE A 540 23.45 17.19 -9.86
N THR A 541 24.74 17.15 -9.59
CA THR A 541 25.78 16.84 -10.57
C THR A 541 26.33 15.44 -10.40
N ASP A 542 26.25 14.89 -9.19
CA ASP A 542 26.69 13.52 -8.89
C ASP A 542 25.91 12.95 -7.71
N ILE A 543 25.61 11.66 -7.75
CA ILE A 543 25.03 10.89 -6.66
C ILE A 543 25.61 9.49 -6.71
N TYR A 544 26.18 9.03 -5.59
CA TYR A 544 26.87 7.75 -5.53
C TYR A 544 26.88 7.18 -4.12
N ILE A 545 27.00 5.86 -4.01
CA ILE A 545 27.25 5.23 -2.71
C ILE A 545 28.69 5.55 -2.33
N SER A 546 28.89 6.16 -1.17
CA SER A 546 30.20 6.53 -0.63
C SER A 546 30.71 5.57 0.45
N SER A 547 29.81 4.79 1.05
CA SER A 547 30.16 3.71 1.98
C SER A 547 29.16 2.56 1.90
N VAL A 548 29.66 1.32 1.86
CA VAL A 548 28.87 0.09 1.86
C VAL A 548 29.09 -0.75 3.11
N ALA A 549 28.05 -1.50 3.48
CA ALA A 549 28.15 -2.56 4.49
C ALA A 549 28.74 -3.82 3.89
N GLU A 550 29.20 -4.74 4.76
CA GLU A 550 29.62 -6.10 4.38
C GLU A 550 28.58 -6.85 3.54
N SER A 551 27.30 -6.56 3.80
CA SER A 551 26.15 -7.13 3.09
C SER A 551 25.93 -6.58 1.68
N GLY A 552 26.68 -5.55 1.27
CA GLY A 552 26.45 -4.78 0.04
C GLY A 552 25.36 -3.71 0.16
N ALA A 553 24.77 -3.53 1.34
CA ALA A 553 23.80 -2.45 1.58
C ALA A 553 24.51 -1.08 1.63
N ALA A 554 23.88 -0.05 1.05
CA ALA A 554 24.36 1.32 1.12
C ALA A 554 24.26 1.85 2.56
N ILE A 555 25.41 2.16 3.17
CA ILE A 555 25.48 2.85 4.46
C ILE A 555 25.34 4.34 4.23
N GLU A 556 26.19 4.92 3.39
CA GLU A 556 26.22 6.34 3.06
C GLU A 556 26.10 6.55 1.55
N VAL A 557 25.31 7.55 1.19
CA VAL A 557 25.12 8.04 -0.18
C VAL A 557 25.51 9.51 -0.18
N THR A 558 26.49 9.85 -0.99
CA THR A 558 26.98 11.22 -1.15
C THR A 558 26.43 11.82 -2.44
N MET A 559 25.96 13.06 -2.33
CA MET A 559 25.44 13.85 -3.43
C MET A 559 26.22 15.15 -3.55
N LYS A 560 26.56 15.51 -4.78
CA LYS A 560 27.18 16.79 -5.13
C LYS A 560 26.25 17.54 -6.06
N GLY A 561 26.23 18.86 -5.92
CA GLY A 561 25.40 19.72 -6.76
C GLY A 561 25.47 21.17 -6.34
N PHE A 562 24.44 21.93 -6.70
CA PHE A 562 24.35 23.34 -6.37
C PHE A 562 23.10 23.65 -5.55
N ARG A 563 23.20 24.64 -4.66
CA ARG A 563 22.07 25.23 -3.95
C ARG A 563 22.28 26.73 -3.89
N ASN A 564 21.32 27.51 -4.36
CA ASN A 564 21.41 28.97 -4.49
C ASN A 564 22.69 29.42 -5.22
N GLY A 565 23.08 28.70 -6.28
CA GLY A 565 24.29 28.98 -7.07
C GLY A 565 25.63 28.60 -6.42
N SER A 566 25.63 28.12 -5.17
CA SER A 566 26.85 27.66 -4.49
C SER A 566 26.96 26.14 -4.56
N SER A 567 28.19 25.63 -4.77
CA SER A 567 28.45 24.18 -4.70
C SER A 567 28.16 23.66 -3.30
N LYS A 568 27.53 22.49 -3.23
CA LYS A 568 27.13 21.84 -1.99
C LYS A 568 27.40 20.34 -2.10
N THR A 569 27.81 19.75 -0.98
CA THR A 569 27.89 18.29 -0.81
C THR A 569 27.01 17.90 0.36
N VAL A 570 26.21 16.84 0.20
CA VAL A 570 25.36 16.28 1.25
C VAL A 570 25.56 14.78 1.30
N THR A 571 25.68 14.23 2.50
CA THR A 571 25.72 12.78 2.73
C THR A 571 24.50 12.37 3.53
N LYS A 572 23.85 11.29 3.10
CA LYS A 572 22.66 10.71 3.74
C LYS A 572 22.84 9.21 3.86
N SER A 573 22.12 8.59 4.80
CA SER A 573 22.12 7.13 4.89
C SER A 573 21.41 6.49 3.69
N GLY A 574 21.83 5.30 3.27
CA GLY A 574 21.14 4.54 2.20
C GLY A 574 19.68 4.26 2.52
N ARG A 575 19.32 4.06 3.80
CA ARG A 575 17.92 3.93 4.26
C ARG A 575 17.10 5.20 4.01
N ASN A 576 17.70 6.38 4.18
CA ASN A 576 17.04 7.65 3.91
C ASN A 576 16.77 7.81 2.41
N ILE A 577 17.74 7.48 1.56
CA ILE A 577 17.58 7.52 0.10
C ILE A 577 16.52 6.50 -0.37
N LYS A 578 16.56 5.27 0.14
CA LYS A 578 15.51 4.27 -0.10
C LYS A 578 14.12 4.86 0.16
N SER A 579 13.93 5.51 1.30
CA SER A 579 12.63 6.07 1.68
C SER A 579 12.21 7.26 0.81
N GLN A 580 13.15 8.13 0.43
CA GLN A 580 12.86 9.33 -0.35
C GLN A 580 12.61 9.03 -1.83
N LEU A 581 13.25 7.99 -2.37
CA LEU A 581 13.12 7.58 -3.78
C LEU A 581 12.19 6.37 -4.00
N GLY A 582 11.64 5.80 -2.92
CA GLY A 582 10.66 4.70 -3.01
C GLY A 582 11.26 3.33 -3.35
N PHE A 583 12.54 3.09 -3.06
CA PHE A 583 13.17 1.80 -3.35
C PHE A 583 12.67 0.69 -2.43
N THR A 584 12.71 -0.54 -2.95
CA THR A 584 12.28 -1.75 -2.23
C THR A 584 13.27 -2.15 -1.14
N SER A 585 14.54 -1.81 -1.31
CA SER A 585 15.63 -2.09 -0.37
C SER A 585 16.68 -0.96 -0.37
N HIS A 586 17.67 -1.08 0.50
CA HIS A 586 18.88 -0.24 0.47
C HIS A 586 20.11 -1.02 -0.02
N TYR A 587 19.89 -2.13 -0.72
CA TYR A 587 20.91 -2.82 -1.52
C TYR A 587 20.84 -2.27 -2.94
N PHE A 588 21.62 -1.23 -3.21
CA PHE A 588 21.70 -0.64 -4.54
C PHE A 588 23.07 -0.04 -4.83
N LYS A 589 23.33 0.18 -6.11
CA LYS A 589 24.46 0.96 -6.64
C LYS A 589 23.95 1.96 -7.68
N THR A 590 24.76 2.97 -7.98
CA THR A 590 24.46 3.95 -9.03
C THR A 590 25.33 3.72 -10.26
N SER A 591 24.96 4.34 -11.38
CA SER A 591 25.78 4.45 -12.58
C SER A 591 26.91 5.47 -12.47
N SER A 592 27.08 6.14 -11.33
CA SER A 592 28.16 7.11 -11.13
C SER A 592 29.51 6.41 -11.13
N GLN A 593 30.52 7.07 -11.72
CA GLN A 593 31.91 6.61 -11.66
C GLN A 593 32.51 6.73 -10.25
N SER A 594 31.89 7.53 -9.39
CA SER A 594 32.30 7.71 -7.99
C SER A 594 31.79 6.59 -7.07
N ASP A 595 30.95 5.68 -7.58
CA ASP A 595 30.27 4.67 -6.78
C ASP A 595 31.24 3.58 -6.28
N VAL A 596 31.28 3.38 -4.96
CA VAL A 596 32.16 2.38 -4.32
C VAL A 596 31.48 1.03 -4.08
N SER A 597 30.22 0.87 -4.52
CA SER A 597 29.45 -0.32 -4.23
C SER A 597 30.01 -1.56 -4.93
N ASN A 598 30.14 -2.63 -4.16
CA ASN A 598 30.53 -3.96 -4.64
C ASN A 598 29.30 -4.90 -4.80
N LEU A 599 28.09 -4.34 -4.81
CA LEU A 599 26.86 -5.13 -4.88
C LEU A 599 26.77 -5.91 -6.20
N SER A 600 26.74 -7.24 -6.08
CA SER A 600 26.37 -8.15 -7.17
C SER A 600 24.87 -8.05 -7.42
N ILE A 601 24.49 -7.75 -8.66
CA ILE A 601 23.08 -7.59 -9.06
C ILE A 601 22.74 -8.67 -10.06
N GLY A 602 21.70 -9.45 -9.76
CA GLY A 602 21.11 -10.37 -10.70
C GLY A 602 20.17 -11.36 -10.00
N PRO A 603 19.43 -12.15 -10.78
CA PRO A 603 19.35 -13.58 -10.56
C PRO A 603 20.72 -14.22 -10.86
N VAL A 604 21.38 -14.88 -9.91
CA VAL A 604 22.70 -15.52 -10.02
C VAL A 604 22.54 -17.03 -9.80
N THR A 605 23.13 -17.88 -10.64
CA THR A 605 23.14 -19.33 -10.36
C THR A 605 24.26 -19.65 -9.37
N VAL A 606 23.91 -20.19 -8.19
CA VAL A 606 24.88 -20.54 -7.14
C VAL A 606 25.42 -21.95 -7.36
N ASN A 607 26.74 -22.09 -7.51
CA ASN A 607 27.44 -23.37 -7.55
C ASN A 607 27.89 -23.77 -6.13
N THR A 608 27.48 -24.95 -5.66
CA THR A 608 27.78 -25.48 -4.32
C THR A 608 28.87 -26.57 -4.34
N SER A 609 29.95 -26.38 -5.10
CA SER A 609 31.10 -27.30 -5.07
C SER A 609 32.08 -26.96 -3.94
N PRO A 610 32.63 -27.97 -3.23
CA PRO A 610 33.51 -27.73 -2.08
C PRO A 610 34.88 -27.22 -2.54
N THR A 611 35.32 -26.08 -2.00
CA THR A 611 36.73 -25.70 -1.96
C THR A 611 37.17 -25.57 -0.52
N THR A 612 38.22 -26.31 -0.17
CA THR A 612 38.85 -26.31 1.14
C THR A 612 39.67 -25.05 1.35
N SER A 613 39.23 -24.16 2.24
CA SER A 613 40.07 -23.13 2.83
C SER A 613 39.84 -23.11 4.35
N THR A 614 40.94 -22.95 5.10
CA THR A 614 41.05 -23.17 6.54
C THR A 614 40.48 -22.06 7.42
N ASN A 615 39.69 -21.13 6.90
CA ASN A 615 38.96 -20.14 7.70
C ASN A 615 37.69 -19.69 6.96
N GLY A 616 36.54 -20.23 7.34
CA GLY A 616 35.22 -19.79 6.88
C GLY A 616 34.76 -20.39 5.54
N THR A 617 33.51 -20.84 5.51
CA THR A 617 32.84 -21.39 4.33
C THR A 617 32.59 -20.26 3.33
N SER A 618 33.45 -20.09 2.32
CA SER A 618 33.19 -19.18 1.19
C SER A 618 32.48 -19.92 0.06
N VAL A 619 31.28 -19.49 -0.30
CA VAL A 619 30.59 -19.94 -1.52
C VAL A 619 31.18 -19.16 -2.71
N THR A 620 31.78 -19.86 -3.67
CA THR A 620 32.35 -19.23 -4.87
C THR A 620 31.28 -19.11 -5.95
N SER A 621 30.94 -17.90 -6.38
CA SER A 621 30.07 -17.65 -7.53
C SER A 621 30.88 -17.57 -8.82
N THR A 622 30.60 -18.43 -9.80
CA THR A 622 31.12 -18.26 -11.17
C THR A 622 30.14 -17.38 -11.96
N THR A 623 30.60 -16.21 -12.40
CA THR A 623 29.92 -15.38 -13.41
C THR A 623 29.98 -16.10 -14.76
N GLY A 624 28.87 -16.68 -15.21
CA GLY A 624 28.80 -17.38 -16.50
C GLY A 624 27.48 -17.28 -17.25
N ASP A 625 26.47 -16.61 -16.69
CA ASP A 625 25.16 -16.46 -17.32
C ASP A 625 24.86 -14.98 -17.52
N VAL A 626 24.99 -14.51 -18.75
CA VAL A 626 24.48 -13.19 -19.14
C VAL A 626 23.17 -13.42 -19.86
N ALA A 627 22.09 -12.86 -19.30
CA ALA A 627 20.79 -12.85 -19.93
C ALA A 627 20.89 -12.28 -21.35
N GLN A 628 20.50 -13.08 -22.34
CA GLN A 628 20.37 -12.65 -23.72
C GLN A 628 18.93 -12.23 -24.00
N TYR A 629 18.79 -11.14 -24.74
CA TYR A 629 17.52 -10.62 -25.22
C TYR A 629 17.61 -10.59 -26.73
N ALA A 630 17.12 -11.63 -27.38
CA ALA A 630 17.00 -11.61 -28.82
C ALA A 630 15.97 -10.55 -29.21
N THR A 631 16.30 -9.68 -30.15
CA THR A 631 15.39 -8.65 -30.63
C THR A 631 15.31 -8.66 -32.15
N SER A 632 14.24 -8.09 -32.70
CA SER A 632 14.11 -7.89 -34.15
C SER A 632 13.44 -6.58 -34.47
N THR A 633 14.13 -5.72 -35.22
CA THR A 633 13.59 -4.47 -35.73
C THR A 633 12.43 -4.72 -36.69
N ALA A 634 12.52 -5.73 -37.56
CA ALA A 634 11.44 -6.09 -38.49
C ALA A 634 10.19 -6.57 -37.74
N GLY A 635 10.38 -7.41 -36.72
CA GLY A 635 9.29 -7.84 -35.83
C GLY A 635 8.64 -6.69 -35.06
N LEU A 636 9.45 -5.75 -34.58
CA LEU A 636 8.96 -4.57 -33.88
C LEU A 636 8.12 -3.69 -34.80
N ASN A 637 8.53 -3.56 -36.07
CA ASN A 637 7.75 -2.83 -37.08
C ASN A 637 6.40 -3.50 -37.36
N TYR A 638 6.33 -4.84 -37.40
CA TYR A 638 5.05 -5.55 -37.54
C TYR A 638 4.12 -5.27 -36.35
N LEU A 639 4.62 -5.41 -35.11
CA LEU A 639 3.85 -5.14 -33.90
C LEU A 639 3.39 -3.67 -33.82
N SER A 640 4.27 -2.73 -34.16
CA SER A 640 3.97 -1.30 -34.17
C SER A 640 2.92 -0.94 -35.23
N ARG A 641 3.05 -1.49 -36.45
CA ARG A 641 2.10 -1.24 -37.55
C ARG A 641 0.69 -1.74 -37.24
N ALA A 642 0.59 -2.87 -36.54
CA ALA A 642 -0.68 -3.42 -36.06
C ALA A 642 -1.24 -2.73 -34.80
N GLY A 643 -0.53 -1.73 -34.25
CA GLY A 643 -0.94 -1.02 -33.03
C GLY A 643 -0.94 -1.88 -31.77
N LEU A 644 -0.11 -2.92 -31.73
CA LEU A 644 -0.05 -3.90 -30.63
C LEU A 644 0.90 -3.46 -29.50
N LEU A 645 1.46 -2.25 -29.57
CA LEU A 645 2.41 -1.73 -28.60
C LEU A 645 1.81 -0.49 -27.91
N ASN A 646 1.34 -0.64 -26.67
CA ASN A 646 0.82 0.47 -25.89
C ASN A 646 1.99 1.31 -25.30
N ASN A 647 1.98 2.63 -25.53
CA ASN A 647 3.00 3.59 -25.08
C ASN A 647 4.43 3.40 -25.65
N CYS A 648 4.62 2.59 -26.70
CA CYS A 648 5.86 2.60 -27.48
C CYS A 648 5.62 3.34 -28.79
N THR A 649 6.08 4.58 -28.92
CA THR A 649 5.84 5.36 -30.15
C THR A 649 6.97 5.29 -31.19
N GLU A 650 8.13 4.70 -30.92
CA GLU A 650 9.23 4.55 -31.91
C GLU A 650 10.16 3.35 -31.61
N THR A 651 11.01 2.99 -32.59
CA THR A 651 11.99 1.87 -32.70
C THR A 651 13.12 1.83 -31.65
N SER A 652 12.93 2.48 -30.49
CA SER A 652 13.93 2.61 -29.43
C SER A 652 14.32 1.28 -28.76
N SER A 653 15.58 1.20 -28.31
CA SER A 653 16.09 0.13 -27.43
C SER A 653 15.30 0.00 -26.12
N ALA A 654 14.71 1.10 -25.64
CA ALA A 654 13.84 1.12 -24.46
C ALA A 654 12.54 0.33 -24.66
N CYS A 655 11.93 0.38 -25.85
CA CYS A 655 10.72 -0.42 -26.12
C CYS A 655 11.06 -1.92 -26.17
N GLN A 656 12.18 -2.29 -26.77
CA GLN A 656 12.59 -3.71 -26.86
C GLN A 656 12.92 -4.33 -25.48
N ALA A 657 13.34 -3.50 -24.52
CA ALA A 657 13.64 -3.93 -23.15
C ALA A 657 12.40 -3.99 -22.23
N LYS A 658 11.27 -3.40 -22.62
CA LYS A 658 10.03 -3.43 -21.83
C LYS A 658 9.51 -4.87 -21.72
N THR A 659 9.22 -5.31 -20.50
CA THR A 659 8.53 -6.58 -20.24
C THR A 659 7.08 -6.49 -20.67
N MET A 660 6.60 -7.48 -21.41
CA MET A 660 5.25 -7.49 -21.96
C MET A 660 4.20 -7.74 -20.88
N THR A 661 3.12 -6.97 -20.90
CA THR A 661 1.97 -7.15 -20.00
C THR A 661 1.00 -8.21 -20.55
N ARG A 662 0.07 -8.70 -19.72
CA ARG A 662 -0.94 -9.70 -20.12
C ARG A 662 -1.86 -9.19 -21.22
N GLU A 663 -2.24 -7.91 -21.18
CA GLU A 663 -3.09 -7.31 -22.24
C GLU A 663 -2.36 -7.20 -23.58
N GLU A 664 -1.07 -6.84 -23.56
CA GLU A 664 -0.22 -6.82 -24.76
C GLU A 664 -0.02 -8.24 -25.29
N ALA A 665 0.22 -9.20 -24.39
CA ALA A 665 0.32 -10.61 -24.75
C ALA A 665 -0.97 -11.13 -25.39
N ALA A 666 -2.13 -10.81 -24.83
CA ALA A 666 -3.43 -11.19 -25.38
C ALA A 666 -3.65 -10.60 -26.77
N ALA A 667 -3.38 -9.31 -26.96
CA ALA A 667 -3.49 -8.65 -28.26
C ALA A 667 -2.60 -9.34 -29.32
N VAL A 668 -1.34 -9.60 -28.97
CA VAL A 668 -0.36 -10.22 -29.87
C VAL A 668 -0.77 -11.65 -30.24
N VAL A 669 -1.08 -12.51 -29.26
CA VAL A 669 -1.41 -13.91 -29.56
C VAL A 669 -2.75 -14.06 -30.28
N THR A 670 -3.71 -13.17 -30.02
CA THR A 670 -5.00 -13.17 -30.73
C THR A 670 -4.83 -12.81 -32.20
N VAL A 671 -4.00 -11.81 -32.52
CA VAL A 671 -3.67 -11.46 -33.91
C VAL A 671 -2.89 -12.58 -34.59
N ILE A 672 -1.87 -13.14 -33.93
CA ILE A 672 -1.08 -14.24 -34.50
C ILE A 672 -1.92 -15.50 -34.71
N GLY A 673 -2.78 -15.85 -33.76
CA GLY A 673 -3.64 -17.03 -33.84
C GLY A 673 -4.81 -16.85 -34.81
N GLY A 674 -5.18 -15.62 -35.15
CA GLY A 674 -6.40 -15.34 -35.90
C GLY A 674 -7.65 -15.71 -35.10
N ILE A 675 -7.64 -15.40 -33.80
CA ILE A 675 -8.73 -15.65 -32.86
C ILE A 675 -9.83 -14.60 -33.06
N SER A 676 -11.11 -15.01 -32.96
CA SER A 676 -12.25 -14.07 -33.04
C SER A 676 -12.24 -13.06 -31.88
N LEU A 677 -12.57 -11.80 -32.21
CA LEU A 677 -12.67 -10.67 -31.28
C LEU A 677 -14.10 -10.41 -30.76
N ASP A 678 -15.06 -11.27 -31.14
CA ASP A 678 -16.48 -11.12 -30.80
C ASP A 678 -16.86 -11.85 -29.50
N ALA A 679 -15.86 -12.31 -28.74
CA ALA A 679 -16.09 -13.00 -27.49
C ALA A 679 -16.74 -12.06 -26.44
N PRO A 680 -17.72 -12.57 -25.67
CA PRO A 680 -18.38 -11.77 -24.64
C PRO A 680 -17.40 -11.34 -23.54
N ASN A 681 -17.70 -10.20 -22.90
CA ASN A 681 -16.85 -9.68 -21.83
C ASN A 681 -16.76 -10.67 -20.66
N ALA A 682 -15.56 -11.18 -20.40
CA ALA A 682 -15.33 -12.26 -19.45
C ALA A 682 -14.73 -11.78 -18.12
N TYR A 683 -14.11 -10.60 -18.12
CA TYR A 683 -13.46 -10.03 -16.94
C TYR A 683 -14.00 -8.62 -16.69
N SER A 684 -13.73 -8.07 -15.51
CA SER A 684 -14.23 -6.72 -15.15
C SER A 684 -13.12 -5.78 -14.71
N ASP A 685 -11.91 -6.30 -14.59
CA ASP A 685 -10.68 -5.57 -14.26
C ASP A 685 -9.92 -5.10 -15.52
N ASP A 686 -10.41 -5.45 -16.69
CA ASP A 686 -9.87 -5.15 -18.01
C ASP A 686 -10.66 -4.11 -18.80
N ASP A 687 -11.86 -3.69 -18.35
CA ASP A 687 -12.78 -2.73 -19.01
C ASP A 687 -12.18 -1.35 -19.42
N GLN A 688 -10.90 -1.10 -19.10
CA GLN A 688 -10.12 0.10 -19.47
C GLN A 688 -8.97 -0.20 -20.45
N SER A 689 -8.75 -1.47 -20.78
CA SER A 689 -7.73 -1.91 -21.71
C SER A 689 -8.17 -1.60 -23.14
N ILE A 690 -7.28 -0.99 -23.91
CA ILE A 690 -7.47 -0.83 -25.36
C ILE A 690 -7.53 -2.19 -26.09
N PHE A 691 -7.11 -3.27 -25.43
CA PHE A 691 -7.10 -4.63 -25.97
C PHE A 691 -8.25 -5.48 -25.43
N GLN A 692 -9.30 -4.87 -24.87
CA GLN A 692 -10.46 -5.57 -24.28
C GLN A 692 -10.97 -6.75 -25.12
N LYS A 693 -11.16 -6.54 -26.43
CA LYS A 693 -11.67 -7.59 -27.32
C LYS A 693 -10.74 -8.80 -27.40
N ALA A 694 -9.42 -8.57 -27.38
CA ALA A 694 -8.45 -9.67 -27.35
C ALA A 694 -8.47 -10.40 -26.00
N ILE A 695 -8.61 -9.65 -24.91
CA ILE A 695 -8.69 -10.20 -23.55
C ILE A 695 -9.92 -11.11 -23.41
N ASN A 696 -11.07 -10.71 -23.96
CA ASN A 696 -12.29 -11.53 -23.97
C ASN A 696 -12.13 -12.85 -24.73
N GLY A 697 -11.32 -12.86 -25.80
CA GLY A 697 -11.01 -14.07 -26.56
C GLY A 697 -10.23 -15.10 -25.75
N ILE A 698 -9.34 -14.67 -24.84
CA ILE A 698 -8.46 -15.56 -24.08
C ILE A 698 -9.20 -16.67 -23.32
N PRO A 699 -10.22 -16.39 -22.48
CA PRO A 699 -10.94 -17.42 -21.75
C PRO A 699 -11.85 -18.27 -22.63
N TYR A 700 -12.43 -17.69 -23.68
CA TYR A 700 -13.35 -18.38 -24.59
C TYR A 700 -12.66 -19.55 -25.31
N TYR A 701 -11.37 -19.40 -25.63
CA TYR A 701 -10.56 -20.41 -26.32
C TYR A 701 -9.65 -21.23 -25.38
N GLY A 702 -9.85 -21.17 -24.06
CA GLY A 702 -9.10 -22.00 -23.11
C GLY A 702 -7.65 -21.54 -22.86
N ILE A 703 -7.29 -20.33 -23.28
CA ILE A 703 -5.92 -19.78 -23.21
C ILE A 703 -5.63 -19.19 -21.80
N GLN A 704 -6.65 -18.83 -21.03
CA GLN A 704 -6.55 -18.32 -19.65
C GLN A 704 -5.81 -19.28 -18.70
N VAL A 705 -5.78 -20.58 -19.01
CA VAL A 705 -5.04 -21.58 -18.25
C VAL A 705 -3.53 -21.26 -18.18
N CYS A 706 -2.99 -20.60 -19.20
CA CYS A 706 -1.58 -20.21 -19.28
C CYS A 706 -1.17 -19.21 -18.19
N ILE A 707 -2.11 -18.36 -17.74
CA ILE A 707 -1.85 -17.28 -16.76
C ILE A 707 -2.39 -17.58 -15.35
N GLY A 708 -3.08 -18.70 -15.16
CA GLY A 708 -3.42 -19.25 -13.85
C GLY A 708 -4.50 -18.52 -13.03
N SER A 709 -5.13 -17.48 -13.56
CA SER A 709 -6.20 -16.73 -12.88
C SER A 709 -7.55 -16.91 -13.58
N PRO A 710 -8.51 -17.64 -12.98
CA PRO A 710 -9.83 -17.83 -13.60
C PRO A 710 -10.83 -16.69 -13.31
N PHE A 711 -10.50 -15.73 -12.44
CA PHE A 711 -11.47 -14.73 -11.94
C PHE A 711 -11.11 -13.26 -12.24
N GLN A 712 -9.87 -12.97 -12.63
CA GLN A 712 -9.36 -11.63 -12.96
C GLN A 712 -8.29 -11.76 -14.05
N PHE A 713 -8.29 -10.89 -15.05
CA PHE A 713 -7.29 -10.96 -16.12
C PHE A 713 -5.95 -10.32 -15.73
N GLN A 714 -6.01 -9.25 -14.95
CA GLN A 714 -4.93 -8.37 -14.51
C GLN A 714 -4.12 -7.83 -15.71
N PRO A 715 -4.72 -6.95 -16.54
CA PRO A 715 -4.14 -6.48 -17.81
C PRO A 715 -2.68 -6.04 -17.74
N THR A 716 -2.31 -5.37 -16.65
CA THR A 716 -0.99 -4.74 -16.46
C THR A 716 0.06 -5.67 -15.85
N GLU A 717 -0.31 -6.88 -15.43
CA GLU A 717 0.68 -7.84 -14.94
C GLU A 717 1.57 -8.32 -16.08
N THR A 718 2.86 -8.48 -15.80
CA THR A 718 3.83 -8.99 -16.79
C THR A 718 3.75 -10.51 -16.94
N ILE A 719 3.96 -11.02 -18.15
CA ILE A 719 3.90 -12.45 -18.47
C ILE A 719 5.31 -13.08 -18.55
N SER A 720 5.48 -14.33 -18.11
CA SER A 720 6.73 -15.08 -18.29
C SER A 720 6.84 -15.75 -19.66
N ARG A 721 8.05 -16.15 -20.05
CA ARG A 721 8.35 -16.77 -21.35
C ARG A 721 7.58 -18.07 -21.57
N ASP A 722 7.46 -18.90 -20.55
CA ASP A 722 6.66 -20.13 -20.60
C ASP A 722 5.15 -19.88 -20.74
N GLN A 723 4.62 -18.90 -20.01
CA GLN A 723 3.23 -18.48 -20.10
C GLN A 723 2.93 -17.92 -21.49
N PHE A 724 3.84 -17.11 -22.05
CA PHE A 724 3.68 -16.59 -23.41
C PHE A 724 3.77 -17.71 -24.46
N ALA A 725 4.70 -18.67 -24.32
CA ALA A 725 4.78 -19.84 -25.18
C ALA A 725 3.48 -20.65 -25.18
N CYS A 726 2.92 -20.89 -23.99
CA CYS A 726 1.61 -21.51 -23.83
C CYS A 726 0.52 -20.72 -24.55
N MET A 727 0.45 -19.40 -24.33
CA MET A 727 -0.58 -18.56 -24.95
C MET A 727 -0.49 -18.57 -26.47
N LEU A 728 0.72 -18.48 -27.02
CA LEU A 728 0.96 -18.45 -28.46
C LEU A 728 0.55 -19.77 -29.13
N VAL A 729 0.99 -20.91 -28.60
CA VAL A 729 0.65 -22.23 -29.19
C VAL A 729 -0.85 -22.50 -29.09
N LYS A 730 -1.48 -22.21 -27.95
CA LYS A 730 -2.93 -22.38 -27.80
C LYS A 730 -3.71 -21.44 -28.70
N ALA A 731 -3.25 -20.20 -28.89
CA ALA A 731 -3.88 -19.26 -29.79
C ALA A 731 -3.84 -19.71 -31.25
N ILE A 732 -2.69 -20.20 -31.73
CA ILE A 732 -2.56 -20.78 -33.07
C ILE A 732 -3.49 -21.99 -33.22
N THR A 733 -3.53 -22.86 -32.21
CA THR A 733 -4.38 -24.07 -32.22
C THR A 733 -5.88 -23.74 -32.26
N ALA A 734 -6.28 -22.66 -31.61
CA ALA A 734 -7.68 -22.27 -31.45
C ALA A 734 -8.21 -21.36 -32.57
N GLY A 735 -7.33 -20.64 -33.26
CA GLY A 735 -7.73 -19.68 -34.28
C GLY A 735 -7.60 -20.21 -35.72
N SER A 736 -7.49 -19.30 -36.68
CA SER A 736 -7.47 -19.60 -38.12
C SER A 736 -6.06 -19.81 -38.70
N THR A 737 -5.01 -19.58 -37.91
CA THR A 737 -3.61 -19.80 -38.31
C THR A 737 -3.29 -21.29 -38.44
N THR A 738 -2.47 -21.66 -39.42
CA THR A 738 -2.06 -23.07 -39.62
C THR A 738 -1.26 -23.57 -38.41
N ASN A 739 -1.62 -24.76 -37.92
CA ASN A 739 -0.96 -25.36 -36.75
C ASN A 739 0.54 -25.58 -36.98
N LEU A 740 1.32 -25.33 -35.92
CA LEU A 740 2.73 -25.68 -35.87
C LEU A 740 2.88 -27.20 -35.69
N SER A 741 3.83 -27.80 -36.40
CA SER A 741 4.10 -29.24 -36.33
C SER A 741 5.49 -29.53 -35.76
N GLY A 742 5.68 -30.72 -35.21
CA GLY A 742 6.92 -31.16 -34.57
C GLY A 742 7.08 -30.73 -33.11
N ALA A 743 7.98 -31.41 -32.40
CA ALA A 743 8.40 -31.08 -31.04
C ALA A 743 9.86 -31.53 -30.87
N ILE A 744 10.74 -30.64 -30.42
CA ILE A 744 12.15 -30.93 -30.16
C ILE A 744 12.50 -30.42 -28.77
N ASP A 745 13.15 -31.28 -27.98
CA ASP A 745 13.70 -30.94 -26.68
C ASP A 745 15.07 -30.24 -26.87
N LYS A 746 15.01 -28.92 -27.10
CA LYS A 746 16.18 -28.11 -27.51
C LYS A 746 16.90 -27.46 -26.32
N TYR A 747 16.15 -27.19 -25.25
CA TYR A 747 16.65 -26.46 -24.10
C TYR A 747 16.94 -27.45 -22.97
N SER A 748 17.68 -27.04 -21.93
CA SER A 748 18.07 -27.90 -20.81
C SER A 748 17.47 -27.47 -19.46
N ASP A 749 16.57 -26.48 -19.46
CA ASP A 749 15.99 -25.84 -18.26
C ASP A 749 14.46 -25.68 -18.30
N GLU A 750 13.79 -26.23 -19.31
CA GLU A 750 12.34 -26.24 -19.49
C GLU A 750 11.62 -27.27 -18.62
N GLY A 751 12.32 -28.24 -18.02
CA GLY A 751 11.75 -29.25 -17.11
C GLY A 751 11.06 -28.69 -15.85
N ALA A 752 11.26 -27.41 -15.52
CA ALA A 752 10.55 -26.71 -14.44
C ALA A 752 9.24 -26.04 -14.90
N SER A 753 9.00 -25.95 -16.21
CA SER A 753 7.80 -25.34 -16.80
C SER A 753 6.62 -26.32 -16.81
N LYS A 754 5.42 -25.81 -16.59
CA LYS A 754 4.18 -26.59 -16.85
C LYS A 754 3.84 -26.68 -18.34
N TRP A 755 4.54 -25.92 -19.18
CA TRP A 755 4.28 -25.72 -20.60
C TRP A 755 5.41 -26.23 -21.50
N THR A 756 6.14 -27.25 -21.03
CA THR A 756 7.28 -27.85 -21.76
C THR A 756 6.90 -28.30 -23.17
N ASN A 757 5.70 -28.86 -23.34
CA ASN A 757 5.23 -29.29 -24.66
C ASN A 757 5.09 -28.11 -25.63
N GLU A 758 4.45 -27.03 -25.19
CA GLU A 758 4.30 -25.81 -26.00
C GLU A 758 5.66 -25.16 -26.32
N ILE A 759 6.60 -25.18 -25.37
CA ILE A 759 7.98 -24.73 -25.59
C ILE A 759 8.66 -25.57 -26.69
N ASN A 760 8.53 -26.89 -26.64
CA ASN A 760 9.16 -27.81 -27.59
C ASN A 760 8.57 -27.70 -28.99
N VAL A 761 7.28 -27.37 -29.13
CA VAL A 761 6.65 -27.06 -30.41
C VAL A 761 7.24 -25.80 -31.03
N LEU A 762 7.40 -24.73 -30.25
CA LEU A 762 8.03 -23.50 -30.72
C LEU A 762 9.52 -23.69 -31.04
N ALA A 763 10.21 -24.53 -30.27
CA ALA A 763 11.60 -24.89 -30.50
C ALA A 763 11.79 -25.68 -31.81
N ALA A 764 10.91 -26.63 -32.11
CA ALA A 764 10.95 -27.43 -33.35
C ALA A 764 10.80 -26.59 -34.63
N ASN A 765 10.19 -25.41 -34.51
CA ASN A 765 9.98 -24.47 -35.60
C ASN A 765 10.99 -23.32 -35.61
N ASP A 766 11.97 -23.34 -34.69
CA ASP A 766 13.00 -22.31 -34.51
C ASP A 766 12.44 -20.88 -34.40
N VAL A 767 11.30 -20.71 -33.74
CA VAL A 767 10.67 -19.40 -33.57
C VAL A 767 10.98 -18.74 -32.23
N ILE A 768 11.37 -19.51 -31.21
CA ILE A 768 11.67 -19.00 -29.87
C ILE A 768 13.20 -19.01 -29.61
N PRO A 769 13.81 -17.91 -29.13
CA PRO A 769 15.25 -17.81 -28.95
C PRO A 769 15.71 -18.35 -27.58
N ALA A 770 17.00 -18.66 -27.46
CA ALA A 770 17.65 -18.88 -26.18
C ALA A 770 17.63 -17.59 -25.33
N CYS A 771 17.55 -17.73 -24.01
CA CYS A 771 17.46 -16.62 -23.07
C CYS A 771 18.80 -16.19 -22.47
N SER A 772 19.88 -16.91 -22.79
CA SER A 772 21.18 -16.81 -22.14
C SER A 772 22.29 -16.87 -23.18
N SER A 773 23.49 -16.40 -22.81
CA SER A 773 24.74 -16.71 -23.51
C SER A 773 25.01 -18.21 -23.66
N LEU A 774 24.38 -19.04 -22.82
CA LEU A 774 24.28 -20.49 -23.01
C LEU A 774 23.10 -20.78 -23.95
N GLN A 775 23.41 -21.23 -25.16
CA GLN A 775 22.43 -21.39 -26.25
C GLN A 775 21.38 -22.48 -25.97
N ASP A 776 21.56 -23.30 -24.93
CA ASP A 776 20.67 -24.37 -24.51
C ASP A 776 19.70 -23.95 -23.38
N LYS A 777 19.53 -22.64 -23.09
CA LYS A 777 18.60 -22.17 -22.04
C LYS A 777 17.36 -21.46 -22.59
N PHE A 778 16.20 -21.82 -22.07
CA PHE A 778 14.89 -21.22 -22.31
C PHE A 778 14.50 -20.17 -21.27
N CYS A 779 14.89 -20.30 -20.00
CA CYS A 779 14.47 -19.46 -18.88
C CYS A 779 12.93 -19.33 -18.73
N PRO A 780 12.20 -20.41 -18.39
CA PRO A 780 10.73 -20.43 -18.37
C PRO A 780 10.08 -19.28 -17.61
N SER A 781 10.55 -19.00 -16.39
CA SER A 781 9.95 -18.05 -15.46
C SER A 781 10.34 -16.58 -15.70
N ARG A 782 11.30 -16.31 -16.60
CA ARG A 782 11.74 -14.96 -16.92
C ARG A 782 10.62 -14.20 -17.62
N LYS A 783 10.40 -12.94 -17.25
CA LYS A 783 9.45 -12.06 -17.95
C LYS A 783 9.92 -11.83 -19.38
N ILE A 784 9.02 -12.08 -20.33
CA ILE A 784 9.34 -11.91 -21.75
C ILE A 784 9.32 -10.43 -22.10
N SER A 785 10.31 -9.96 -22.86
CA SER A 785 10.35 -8.59 -23.35
C SER A 785 9.65 -8.43 -24.70
N ILE A 786 9.22 -7.20 -25.02
CA ILE A 786 8.70 -6.85 -26.35
C ILE A 786 9.73 -7.15 -27.44
N GLY A 787 11.02 -6.97 -27.15
CA GLY A 787 12.11 -7.33 -28.08
C GLY A 787 12.12 -8.83 -28.42
N GLU A 788 11.96 -9.69 -27.42
CA GLU A 788 11.90 -11.15 -27.62
C GLU A 788 10.64 -11.56 -28.41
N VAL A 789 9.51 -10.91 -28.14
CA VAL A 789 8.25 -11.13 -28.88
C VAL A 789 8.39 -10.66 -30.32
N ALA A 790 9.01 -9.51 -30.55
CA ALA A 790 9.34 -9.03 -31.88
C ALA A 790 10.23 -10.02 -32.64
N TYR A 791 11.25 -10.59 -31.98
CA TYR A 791 12.06 -11.65 -32.57
C TYR A 791 11.20 -12.86 -32.99
N ILE A 792 10.31 -13.33 -32.13
CA ILE A 792 9.39 -14.45 -32.41
C ILE A 792 8.52 -14.14 -33.63
N VAL A 793 7.87 -12.96 -33.65
CA VAL A 793 7.01 -12.53 -34.76
C VAL A 793 7.79 -12.47 -36.08
N ASN A 794 9.01 -11.94 -36.06
CA ASN A 794 9.86 -11.90 -37.25
C ASN A 794 10.23 -13.30 -37.74
N GLN A 795 10.57 -14.23 -36.84
CA GLN A 795 10.86 -15.62 -37.22
C GLN A 795 9.62 -16.26 -37.87
N MET A 796 8.45 -16.09 -37.27
CA MET A 796 7.20 -16.64 -37.82
C MET A 796 6.87 -16.10 -39.22
N VAL A 797 7.05 -14.80 -39.46
CA VAL A 797 6.85 -14.19 -40.79
C VAL A 797 7.92 -14.66 -41.79
N SER A 798 9.20 -14.62 -41.40
CA SER A 798 10.32 -14.97 -42.31
C SER A 798 10.33 -16.45 -42.73
N LYS A 799 9.76 -17.33 -41.89
CA LYS A 799 9.60 -18.76 -42.16
C LYS A 799 8.25 -19.09 -42.83
N SER A 800 7.46 -18.08 -43.21
CA SER A 800 6.14 -18.23 -43.81
C SER A 800 5.14 -19.03 -42.95
N LEU A 801 5.31 -19.01 -41.63
CA LEU A 801 4.37 -19.61 -40.68
C LEU A 801 3.12 -18.74 -40.49
N ILE A 802 3.27 -17.42 -40.67
CA ILE A 802 2.18 -16.44 -40.73
C ILE A 802 2.47 -15.43 -41.84
N SER A 803 1.43 -14.86 -42.46
CA SER A 803 1.59 -13.79 -43.44
C SER A 803 2.00 -12.48 -42.78
N SER A 804 2.86 -11.68 -43.42
CA SER A 804 3.13 -10.31 -42.96
C SER A 804 1.88 -9.42 -42.99
N ASP A 805 0.90 -9.78 -43.82
CA ASP A 805 -0.35 -9.02 -43.97
C ASP A 805 -1.26 -9.10 -42.74
N THR A 806 -1.06 -10.11 -41.89
CA THR A 806 -1.71 -10.22 -40.58
C THR A 806 -1.47 -8.99 -39.69
N PHE A 807 -0.39 -8.24 -39.94
CA PHE A 807 -0.03 -7.03 -39.19
C PHE A 807 -0.28 -5.72 -39.96
N ASN A 808 -1.09 -5.74 -41.04
CA ASN A 808 -1.41 -4.55 -41.83
C ASN A 808 -2.63 -3.77 -41.32
N SER A 809 -3.40 -4.33 -40.39
CA SER A 809 -4.58 -3.68 -39.80
C SER A 809 -4.44 -3.58 -38.28
N ASN A 810 -5.11 -2.58 -37.70
CA ASN A 810 -5.25 -2.45 -36.26
C ASN A 810 -6.69 -2.79 -35.86
N PRO A 811 -6.95 -4.04 -35.43
CA PRO A 811 -8.31 -4.47 -35.09
C PRO A 811 -8.83 -3.88 -33.77
N PHE A 812 -8.01 -3.06 -33.08
CA PHE A 812 -8.31 -2.48 -31.77
C PHE A 812 -8.51 -0.95 -31.82
N GLN A 813 -8.33 -0.28 -32.97
CA GLN A 813 -8.38 1.20 -33.06
C GLN A 813 -9.21 1.80 -34.23
N GLU A 814 -10.06 1.05 -34.93
CA GLU A 814 -11.01 1.66 -35.88
C GLU A 814 -12.43 1.78 -35.28
N GLY A 815 -12.98 3.00 -35.28
CA GLY A 815 -14.43 3.22 -35.17
C GLY A 815 -15.00 3.78 -33.86
N TRP A 816 -14.37 4.78 -33.21
CA TRP A 816 -15.12 5.55 -32.22
C TRP A 816 -16.05 6.57 -32.90
N SER A 817 -17.27 6.14 -33.18
CA SER A 817 -18.44 7.00 -33.31
C SER A 817 -19.54 6.46 -32.41
N ALA A 818 -20.01 7.27 -31.47
CA ALA A 818 -21.21 6.95 -30.72
C ALA A 818 -22.39 6.92 -31.69
N ASN A 819 -22.90 5.72 -32.00
CA ASN A 819 -24.21 5.57 -32.60
C ASN A 819 -25.12 4.91 -31.59
N GLY A 820 -26.10 5.69 -31.14
CA GLY A 820 -27.12 5.24 -30.20
C GLY A 820 -28.04 4.24 -30.88
N SER A 821 -28.39 3.20 -30.11
CA SER A 821 -29.55 2.30 -30.18
C SER A 821 -29.10 0.86 -29.93
N GLU A 822 -28.61 0.60 -28.72
CA GLU A 822 -28.61 -0.74 -28.12
C GLU A 822 -28.60 -0.57 -26.59
N VAL A 823 -29.66 0.04 -26.09
CA VAL A 823 -30.03 -0.05 -24.67
C VAL A 823 -31.44 -0.61 -24.65
N GLU A 824 -31.53 -1.94 -24.57
CA GLU A 824 -32.62 -2.56 -23.83
C GLU A 824 -32.32 -2.38 -22.34
N ASP A 825 -33.38 -2.10 -21.60
CA ASP A 825 -33.39 -1.38 -20.34
C ASP A 825 -32.68 -2.15 -19.18
N ALA A 826 -31.61 -1.56 -18.65
CA ALA A 826 -30.92 -2.05 -17.45
C ALA A 826 -31.75 -1.88 -16.16
N SER A 827 -32.99 -1.39 -16.24
CA SER A 827 -33.95 -1.39 -15.13
C SER A 827 -34.53 -2.78 -14.82
N ALA A 828 -34.40 -3.77 -15.72
CA ALA A 828 -35.05 -5.08 -15.57
C ALA A 828 -34.21 -6.17 -14.85
N THR A 829 -32.99 -5.89 -14.40
CA THR A 829 -32.16 -6.87 -13.64
C THR A 829 -31.53 -6.32 -12.36
N ALA A 830 -31.94 -5.12 -11.92
CA ALA A 830 -31.54 -4.59 -10.62
C ALA A 830 -32.28 -5.33 -9.49
N VAL A 831 -31.57 -6.17 -8.74
CA VAL A 831 -32.03 -6.62 -7.43
C VAL A 831 -31.89 -5.45 -6.46
N SER A 832 -32.96 -5.14 -5.73
CA SER A 832 -33.04 -3.98 -4.83
C SER A 832 -31.98 -3.99 -3.73
N ASN A 833 -31.39 -2.81 -3.49
CA ASN A 833 -30.44 -2.54 -2.42
C ASN A 833 -31.19 -2.32 -1.08
N PRO A 834 -30.92 -3.10 -0.03
CA PRO A 834 -31.58 -2.94 1.27
C PRO A 834 -31.02 -1.81 2.15
N ASN A 835 -30.03 -1.03 1.69
CA ASN A 835 -29.47 0.12 2.42
C ASN A 835 -29.76 1.49 1.79
N ALA A 836 -30.84 1.63 1.02
CA ALA A 836 -31.35 2.96 0.70
C ALA A 836 -31.96 3.59 1.98
N GLY A 837 -31.18 4.43 2.69
CA GLY A 837 -31.75 5.43 3.61
C GLY A 837 -31.16 5.59 5.02
N ASN A 838 -29.84 5.72 5.23
CA ASN A 838 -29.34 6.15 6.55
C ASN A 838 -28.09 7.05 6.59
N ASP A 839 -27.96 8.05 5.72
CA ASP A 839 -26.85 9.01 5.82
C ASP A 839 -27.33 10.37 6.37
N ALA A 840 -27.20 10.57 7.68
CA ALA A 840 -27.38 11.88 8.32
C ALA A 840 -26.06 12.67 8.31
N CYS A 841 -26.11 13.91 7.81
CA CYS A 841 -25.00 14.89 7.90
C CYS A 841 -24.66 15.14 9.38
N VAL A 842 -23.40 14.91 9.78
CA VAL A 842 -22.94 15.20 11.15
C VAL A 842 -22.44 16.66 11.19
N PRO A 843 -23.09 17.57 11.95
CA PRO A 843 -22.66 18.96 12.06
C PRO A 843 -21.24 19.07 12.65
N LYS A 844 -20.35 19.82 11.99
CA LYS A 844 -19.02 20.17 12.49
C LYS A 844 -19.11 21.39 13.42
N ASP A 845 -18.46 21.35 14.58
CA ASP A 845 -18.32 22.51 15.46
C ASP A 845 -17.08 23.33 15.05
N ASN A 846 -17.32 24.53 14.50
CA ASN A 846 -16.28 25.48 14.08
C ASN A 846 -16.20 26.70 15.01
N SER A 847 -16.83 26.67 16.18
CA SER A 847 -16.87 27.81 17.11
C SER A 847 -15.48 28.25 17.61
N GLY A 848 -14.52 27.32 17.70
CA GLY A 848 -13.13 27.58 18.09
C GLY A 848 -12.18 28.00 16.94
N LEU A 849 -12.69 28.19 15.72
CA LEU A 849 -11.85 28.45 14.54
C LEU A 849 -11.23 29.87 14.58
N VAL A 850 -9.89 29.92 14.52
CA VAL A 850 -9.10 31.15 14.45
C VAL A 850 -8.71 31.41 12.98
N ILE A 851 -9.24 32.47 12.37
CA ILE A 851 -8.95 32.86 10.97
C ILE A 851 -8.16 34.17 10.95
N ASN A 852 -6.84 34.07 10.94
CA ASN A 852 -5.93 35.22 10.97
C ASN A 852 -5.16 35.42 9.66
N SER A 853 -5.07 34.38 8.82
CA SER A 853 -4.31 34.39 7.57
C SER A 853 -5.12 33.82 6.39
N ILE A 854 -4.63 34.05 5.17
CA ILE A 854 -5.18 33.42 3.95
C ILE A 854 -5.01 31.91 3.98
N LEU A 855 -3.93 31.40 4.61
CA LEU A 855 -3.70 29.98 4.80
C LEU A 855 -4.84 29.34 5.63
N ASP A 856 -5.28 30.00 6.71
CA ASP A 856 -6.38 29.53 7.55
C ASP A 856 -7.72 29.52 6.78
N VAL A 857 -7.92 30.51 5.92
CA VAL A 857 -9.08 30.59 5.01
C VAL A 857 -9.06 29.44 4.01
N GLN A 858 -7.93 29.21 3.34
CA GLN A 858 -7.78 28.11 2.38
C GLN A 858 -7.97 26.75 3.08
N GLN A 859 -7.39 26.57 4.27
CA GLN A 859 -7.56 25.36 5.05
C GLN A 859 -9.02 25.13 5.45
N PHE A 860 -9.72 26.17 5.92
CA PHE A 860 -11.14 26.09 6.25
C PHE A 860 -11.98 25.72 5.02
N LEU A 861 -11.76 26.40 3.89
CA LEU A 861 -12.51 26.17 2.64
C LEU A 861 -12.31 24.74 2.14
N SER A 862 -11.06 24.29 2.09
CA SER A 862 -10.71 22.92 1.70
C SER A 862 -11.37 21.88 2.63
N ASN A 863 -11.29 22.08 3.95
CA ASN A 863 -11.88 21.17 4.94
C ASN A 863 -13.42 21.13 4.91
N ASN A 864 -14.06 22.07 4.22
CA ASN A 864 -15.52 22.23 4.14
C ASN A 864 -16.05 22.12 2.70
N GLY A 865 -15.27 21.51 1.79
CA GLY A 865 -15.74 21.15 0.45
C GLY A 865 -15.73 22.28 -0.58
N PHE A 866 -15.05 23.38 -0.29
CA PHE A 866 -14.76 24.44 -1.26
C PHE A 866 -13.32 24.26 -1.77
N ASN A 867 -13.06 24.53 -3.04
CA ASN A 867 -11.74 24.32 -3.65
C ASN A 867 -10.93 25.63 -3.74
N PRO A 868 -10.09 25.96 -2.74
CA PRO A 868 -9.30 27.19 -2.78
C PRO A 868 -8.06 27.11 -3.68
N GLY A 869 -7.75 25.97 -4.32
CA GLY A 869 -6.43 25.70 -4.88
C GLY A 869 -5.42 25.25 -3.81
N PRO A 870 -4.10 25.30 -4.09
CA PRO A 870 -3.06 24.97 -3.11
C PRO A 870 -3.22 25.77 -1.81
N ILE A 871 -2.98 25.11 -0.67
CA ILE A 871 -3.00 25.75 0.66
C ILE A 871 -1.60 26.34 0.90
N ASP A 872 -1.34 27.45 0.23
CA ASP A 872 -0.03 28.09 0.12
C ASP A 872 0.03 29.47 0.80
N GLY A 873 -1.08 29.92 1.40
CA GLY A 873 -1.21 31.21 2.04
C GLY A 873 -1.37 32.38 1.08
N GLN A 874 -1.51 32.12 -0.23
CA GLN A 874 -1.65 33.14 -1.27
C GLN A 874 -3.07 33.17 -1.83
N SER A 875 -3.68 34.36 -1.85
CA SER A 875 -5.07 34.51 -2.32
C SER A 875 -5.14 34.56 -3.85
N GLY A 876 -5.03 33.41 -4.51
CA GLY A 876 -5.16 33.26 -5.97
C GLY A 876 -6.61 33.21 -6.49
N PRO A 877 -6.83 33.15 -7.81
CA PRO A 877 -8.18 33.12 -8.41
C PRO A 877 -9.05 31.97 -7.90
N LYS A 878 -8.47 30.79 -7.63
CA LYS A 878 -9.18 29.64 -7.05
C LYS A 878 -9.60 29.90 -5.60
N THR A 879 -8.73 30.50 -4.79
CA THR A 879 -9.05 30.89 -3.40
C THR A 879 -10.17 31.91 -3.37
N LYS A 880 -10.10 32.94 -4.23
CA LYS A 880 -11.16 33.95 -4.35
C LYS A 880 -12.50 33.33 -4.78
N ASN A 881 -12.49 32.43 -5.76
CA ASN A 881 -13.71 31.75 -6.21
C ASN A 881 -14.30 30.81 -5.14
N ALA A 882 -13.45 30.16 -4.34
CA ALA A 882 -13.89 29.36 -3.21
C ALA A 882 -14.52 30.20 -2.08
N VAL A 883 -13.96 31.39 -1.81
CA VAL A 883 -14.57 32.35 -0.89
C VAL A 883 -15.93 32.82 -1.41
N ILE A 884 -16.04 33.17 -2.70
CA ILE A 884 -17.33 33.54 -3.34
C ILE A 884 -18.34 32.40 -3.19
N ALA A 885 -17.94 31.15 -3.45
CA ALA A 885 -18.80 29.99 -3.33
C ALA A 885 -19.28 29.77 -1.89
N PHE A 886 -18.38 29.90 -0.91
CA PHE A 886 -18.72 29.81 0.51
C PHE A 886 -19.64 30.94 0.98
N GLN A 887 -19.40 32.17 0.52
CA GLN A 887 -20.24 33.32 0.83
C GLN A 887 -21.66 33.13 0.26
N LYS A 888 -21.79 32.65 -0.99
CA LYS A 888 -23.10 32.29 -1.58
C LYS A 888 -23.80 31.22 -0.76
N GLU A 889 -23.07 30.18 -0.38
CA GLU A 889 -23.59 29.06 0.42
C GLU A 889 -24.11 29.53 1.79
N SER A 890 -23.42 30.50 2.38
CA SER A 890 -23.75 31.05 3.71
C SER A 890 -24.75 32.22 3.65
N GLY A 891 -25.35 32.51 2.49
CA GLY A 891 -26.30 33.62 2.32
C GLY A 891 -25.69 35.02 2.47
N LEU A 892 -24.38 35.16 2.25
CA LEU A 892 -23.64 36.42 2.33
C LEU A 892 -23.49 37.09 0.95
N LEU A 893 -23.10 38.37 0.95
CA LEU A 893 -22.65 39.06 -0.26
C LEU A 893 -21.39 38.35 -0.81
N ALA A 894 -21.48 37.86 -2.05
CA ALA A 894 -20.48 36.99 -2.66
C ALA A 894 -19.40 37.76 -3.44
N ASP A 895 -18.65 38.60 -2.73
CA ASP A 895 -17.62 39.50 -3.29
C ASP A 895 -16.21 38.89 -3.33
N GLY A 896 -16.03 37.71 -2.72
CA GLY A 896 -14.75 37.02 -2.63
C GLY A 896 -13.79 37.61 -1.60
N ILE A 897 -14.28 38.50 -0.73
CA ILE A 897 -13.50 39.19 0.30
C ILE A 897 -13.84 38.59 1.67
N VAL A 898 -12.84 38.04 2.37
CA VAL A 898 -13.04 37.44 3.71
C VAL A 898 -13.06 38.52 4.80
N GLY A 899 -14.18 39.24 4.90
CA GLY A 899 -14.46 40.20 5.98
C GLY A 899 -14.99 39.53 7.26
N ASN A 900 -15.25 40.32 8.30
CA ASN A 900 -15.70 39.80 9.62
C ASN A 900 -16.97 38.95 9.53
N LYS A 901 -17.95 39.34 8.72
CA LYS A 901 -19.18 38.56 8.48
C LYS A 901 -18.91 37.21 7.84
N THR A 902 -17.96 37.14 6.90
CA THR A 902 -17.53 35.87 6.30
C THR A 902 -16.82 34.99 7.31
N LYS A 903 -15.95 35.56 8.16
CA LYS A 903 -15.27 34.81 9.23
C LYS A 903 -16.25 34.28 10.29
N GLU A 904 -17.24 35.08 10.68
CA GLU A 904 -18.31 34.66 11.59
C GLU A 904 -19.15 33.53 10.98
N ALA A 905 -19.51 33.65 9.71
CA ALA A 905 -20.19 32.57 8.99
C ALA A 905 -19.31 31.31 8.92
N MET A 906 -18.00 31.42 8.71
CA MET A 906 -17.09 30.26 8.73
C MET A 906 -17.08 29.56 10.09
N ARG A 907 -17.10 30.33 11.19
CA ARG A 907 -17.21 29.77 12.56
C ARG A 907 -18.57 29.14 12.84
N ALA A 908 -19.64 29.68 12.27
CA ALA A 908 -21.00 29.19 12.42
C ALA A 908 -21.34 28.05 11.42
N TYR A 909 -20.53 27.85 10.39
CA TYR A 909 -20.78 26.89 9.33
C TYR A 909 -20.56 25.47 9.85
N THR A 910 -21.62 24.67 9.87
CA THR A 910 -21.54 23.29 10.39
C THR A 910 -21.31 22.25 9.30
N GLY A 911 -21.26 22.65 8.03
CA GLY A 911 -21.25 21.73 6.88
C GLY A 911 -22.61 21.10 6.59
N CYS A 912 -23.66 21.42 7.35
CA CYS A 912 -25.02 20.92 7.15
C CYS A 912 -25.99 22.11 6.99
N ARG A 913 -26.84 22.10 5.96
CA ARG A 913 -27.91 23.12 5.84
C ARG A 913 -28.99 22.85 6.88
N SER A 914 -29.49 23.91 7.53
CA SER A 914 -30.56 23.79 8.53
C SER A 914 -31.83 23.22 7.92
N THR A 915 -32.47 22.31 8.65
CA THR A 915 -33.52 21.34 8.27
C THR A 915 -32.94 20.02 7.75
N ASN A 916 -33.23 18.95 8.49
CA ASN A 916 -32.83 17.55 8.25
C ASN A 916 -33.45 16.99 6.97
N VAL A 917 -33.13 17.59 5.83
CA VAL A 917 -33.33 17.03 4.50
C VAL A 917 -31.99 17.17 3.80
N CYS A 918 -31.28 16.05 3.68
CA CYS A 918 -30.18 16.01 2.74
C CYS A 918 -30.77 16.25 1.34
N ASN A 919 -30.42 17.37 0.72
CA ASN A 919 -30.60 17.50 -0.71
C ASN A 919 -29.49 16.68 -1.37
N ALA A 920 -29.89 15.59 -2.03
CA ALA A 920 -29.02 14.79 -2.86
C ALA A 920 -28.14 15.70 -3.73
N ARG A 921 -26.81 15.54 -3.62
CA ARG A 921 -25.89 16.21 -4.53
C ARG A 921 -26.04 15.60 -5.91
N ASP A 922 -26.32 16.44 -6.89
CA ASP A 922 -26.33 16.05 -8.29
C ASP A 922 -24.90 15.90 -8.80
N ASN A 923 -24.42 14.66 -8.83
CA ASN A 923 -23.11 14.29 -9.37
C ASN A 923 -23.19 13.79 -10.82
N THR A 924 -24.36 13.86 -11.48
CA THR A 924 -24.53 13.32 -12.84
C THR A 924 -23.62 14.02 -13.86
N GLY A 925 -23.31 15.30 -13.63
CA GLY A 925 -22.39 16.12 -14.42
C GLY A 925 -20.93 16.13 -13.94
N ALA A 926 -20.53 15.27 -13.00
CA ALA A 926 -19.15 15.26 -12.49
C ALA A 926 -18.16 14.89 -13.61
N LYS A 927 -17.23 15.81 -13.90
CA LYS A 927 -16.04 15.54 -14.71
C LYS A 927 -15.12 14.65 -13.89
N LEU A 928 -14.74 13.48 -14.41
CA LEU A 928 -13.95 12.45 -13.71
C LEU A 928 -12.80 11.99 -14.61
N ASP A 929 -12.31 12.91 -15.44
CA ASP A 929 -11.47 12.60 -16.58
C ASP A 929 -9.98 12.69 -16.22
N SER A 930 -9.61 13.49 -15.22
CA SER A 930 -8.26 13.56 -14.64
C SER A 930 -8.20 13.10 -13.18
N VAL A 931 -6.99 12.77 -12.70
CA VAL A 931 -6.76 12.43 -11.29
C VAL A 931 -7.14 13.60 -10.36
N ALA A 932 -6.86 14.84 -10.79
CA ALA A 932 -7.27 16.03 -10.05
C ALA A 932 -8.79 16.15 -9.95
N ASP A 933 -9.53 15.77 -11.00
CA ASP A 933 -10.99 15.76 -10.97
C ASP A 933 -11.54 14.67 -10.05
N ILE A 934 -10.90 13.49 -10.03
CA ILE A 934 -11.25 12.39 -9.11
C ILE A 934 -10.94 12.78 -7.66
N GLN A 935 -9.78 13.37 -7.38
CA GLN A 935 -9.43 13.92 -6.07
C GLN A 935 -10.43 15.00 -5.64
N THR A 936 -10.82 15.89 -6.56
CA THR A 936 -11.83 16.93 -6.31
C THR A 936 -13.20 16.31 -6.01
N TYR A 937 -13.63 15.32 -6.80
CA TYR A 937 -14.87 14.58 -6.56
C TYR A 937 -14.88 13.91 -5.18
N LEU A 938 -13.81 13.18 -4.84
CA LEU A 938 -13.67 12.44 -3.59
C LEU A 938 -13.71 13.40 -2.39
N SER A 939 -12.94 14.48 -2.47
CA SER A 939 -12.92 15.53 -1.44
C SER A 939 -14.30 16.16 -1.27
N ASN A 940 -14.99 16.47 -2.37
CA ASN A 940 -16.33 17.05 -2.34
C ASN A 940 -17.35 16.08 -1.72
N ASN A 941 -17.17 14.77 -1.90
CA ASN A 941 -18.10 13.73 -1.43
C ASN A 941 -17.67 13.08 -0.10
N GLY A 942 -16.79 13.74 0.68
CA GLY A 942 -16.46 13.34 2.04
C GLY A 942 -15.33 12.31 2.19
N PHE A 943 -14.61 11.99 1.10
CA PHE A 943 -13.45 11.09 1.10
C PHE A 943 -12.16 11.89 0.99
N ASN A 944 -11.24 11.74 1.93
CA ASN A 944 -10.00 12.53 1.97
C ASN A 944 -8.95 11.97 1.00
N PRO A 945 -8.71 12.58 -0.18
CA PRO A 945 -7.76 12.10 -1.16
C PRO A 945 -6.33 12.60 -0.92
N GLY A 946 -6.09 13.32 0.17
CA GLY A 946 -4.89 14.11 0.38
C GLY A 946 -4.95 15.46 -0.35
N ILE A 947 -3.79 16.01 -0.67
CA ILE A 947 -3.68 17.22 -1.48
C ILE A 947 -4.23 16.97 -2.89
N ILE A 948 -4.95 17.95 -3.47
CA ILE A 948 -5.44 17.87 -4.85
C ILE A 948 -4.32 18.39 -5.77
N ASP A 949 -3.39 17.50 -6.10
CA ASP A 949 -2.18 17.76 -6.88
C ASP A 949 -2.22 17.14 -8.29
N GLY A 950 -3.25 16.34 -8.60
CA GLY A 950 -3.37 15.62 -9.87
C GLY A 950 -2.51 14.34 -9.95
N GLU A 951 -1.91 13.92 -8.83
CA GLU A 951 -1.10 12.70 -8.76
C GLU A 951 -1.83 11.57 -8.04
N MET A 952 -1.66 10.33 -8.51
CA MET A 952 -2.30 9.16 -7.92
C MET A 952 -1.51 8.66 -6.70
N GLY A 953 -1.47 9.48 -5.65
CA GLY A 953 -0.77 9.22 -4.39
C GLY A 953 -1.48 8.20 -3.48
N SER A 954 -0.82 7.82 -2.39
CA SER A 954 -1.34 6.83 -1.42
C SER A 954 -2.66 7.28 -0.78
N TYR A 955 -2.80 8.56 -0.42
CA TYR A 955 -4.05 9.11 0.12
C TYR A 955 -5.18 9.09 -0.92
N THR A 956 -4.89 9.41 -2.18
CA THR A 956 -5.88 9.38 -3.27
C THR A 956 -6.35 7.94 -3.54
N LYS A 957 -5.43 6.96 -3.59
CA LYS A 957 -5.79 5.55 -3.73
C LYS A 957 -6.63 5.05 -2.56
N GLU A 958 -6.28 5.43 -1.32
CA GLU A 958 -7.07 5.04 -0.14
C GLU A 958 -8.44 5.74 -0.08
N ALA A 959 -8.57 6.96 -0.59
CA ALA A 959 -9.85 7.64 -0.76
C ALA A 959 -10.74 6.97 -1.82
N ILE A 960 -10.16 6.54 -2.94
CA ILE A 960 -10.87 5.75 -3.95
C ILE A 960 -11.36 4.43 -3.34
N LYS A 961 -10.50 3.72 -2.58
CA LYS A 961 -10.91 2.51 -1.85
C LYS A 961 -12.01 2.79 -0.83
N ALA A 962 -11.95 3.92 -0.13
CA ALA A 962 -12.98 4.32 0.83
C ALA A 962 -14.32 4.60 0.15
N PHE A 963 -14.31 5.30 -1.00
CA PHE A 963 -15.48 5.49 -1.84
C PHE A 963 -16.05 4.17 -2.35
N GLN A 964 -15.20 3.30 -2.91
CA GLN A 964 -15.60 1.98 -3.40
C GLN A 964 -16.24 1.13 -2.31
N ARG A 965 -15.64 1.12 -1.10
CA ARG A 965 -16.25 0.49 0.09
C ARG A 965 -17.64 1.05 0.38
N LYS A 966 -17.82 2.38 0.29
CA LYS A 966 -19.09 3.06 0.57
C LYS A 966 -20.19 2.68 -0.42
N VAL A 967 -19.86 2.52 -1.70
CA VAL A 967 -20.84 2.19 -2.76
C VAL A 967 -20.93 0.69 -3.08
N GLY A 968 -20.32 -0.17 -2.26
CA GLY A 968 -20.39 -1.63 -2.43
C GLY A 968 -19.56 -2.19 -3.58
N LEU A 969 -18.56 -1.45 -4.05
CA LEU A 969 -17.57 -1.90 -5.03
C LEU A 969 -16.35 -2.53 -4.36
N ILE A 970 -15.61 -3.34 -5.12
CA ILE A 970 -14.34 -3.90 -4.68
C ILE A 970 -13.35 -2.74 -4.46
N PRO A 971 -12.75 -2.60 -3.26
CA PRO A 971 -11.91 -1.45 -2.94
C PRO A 971 -10.47 -1.66 -3.38
N ASP A 972 -10.25 -1.54 -4.69
CA ASP A 972 -8.95 -1.70 -5.36
C ASP A 972 -8.12 -0.40 -5.41
N GLY A 973 -8.76 0.76 -5.23
CA GLY A 973 -8.11 2.08 -5.24
C GLY A 973 -7.93 2.65 -6.64
N VAL A 974 -8.64 2.12 -7.62
CA VAL A 974 -8.65 2.56 -9.02
C VAL A 974 -10.02 3.14 -9.38
N ALA A 975 -10.05 4.39 -9.81
CA ALA A 975 -11.28 5.05 -10.24
C ALA A 975 -11.63 4.68 -11.69
N GLY A 976 -11.95 3.40 -11.94
CA GLY A 976 -12.38 2.88 -13.24
C GLY A 976 -13.84 3.19 -13.59
N ASN A 977 -14.35 2.76 -14.75
CA ASN A 977 -15.69 3.12 -15.23
C ASN A 977 -16.81 2.76 -14.24
N ARG A 978 -16.75 1.61 -13.57
CA ARG A 978 -17.72 1.24 -12.53
C ARG A 978 -17.63 2.16 -11.32
N THR A 979 -16.42 2.50 -10.88
CA THR A 979 -16.19 3.50 -9.84
C THR A 979 -16.71 4.87 -10.28
N LYS A 980 -16.42 5.33 -11.50
CA LYS A 980 -16.85 6.63 -12.04
C LYS A 980 -18.36 6.71 -12.28
N SER A 981 -18.99 5.64 -12.74
CA SER A 981 -20.45 5.55 -12.87
C SER A 981 -21.11 5.55 -11.50
N ALA A 982 -20.56 4.80 -10.54
CA ALA A 982 -20.99 4.90 -9.15
C ALA A 982 -20.75 6.30 -8.59
N MET A 983 -19.66 6.99 -8.96
CA MET A 983 -19.40 8.37 -8.54
C MET A 983 -20.44 9.35 -9.10
N ARG A 984 -20.85 9.18 -10.36
CA ARG A 984 -21.90 10.01 -11.00
C ARG A 984 -23.31 9.70 -10.47
N ALA A 985 -23.56 8.45 -10.09
CA ALA A 985 -24.82 8.01 -9.49
C ALA A 985 -24.87 8.20 -7.96
N TYR A 986 -23.72 8.43 -7.32
CA TYR A 986 -23.63 8.67 -5.89
C TYR A 986 -24.21 10.03 -5.59
N THR A 987 -25.35 10.05 -4.92
CA THR A 987 -26.08 11.28 -4.59
C THR A 987 -25.56 11.96 -3.31
N GLY A 988 -24.48 11.44 -2.73
CA GLY A 988 -23.69 11.97 -1.61
C GLY A 988 -24.35 13.07 -0.77
N CYS A 989 -24.75 12.70 0.45
CA CYS A 989 -24.99 13.58 1.58
C CYS A 989 -23.69 13.67 2.40
#